data_AF-A0A9D4WN25-F1
#
_entry.id   AF-A0A9D4WN25-F1
#
_cell.length_a   1.000
_cell.length_b   1.000
_cell.length_c   1.000
_cell.angle_alpha   90.00
_cell.angle_beta   90.00
_cell.angle_gamma   90.00
#
_symmetry.space_group_name_H-M   'P 1'
#
loop_
_entity.id
_entity.type
_entity.pdbx_description
1 polymer ?
#
loop_
_entity_poly.entity_id
_entity_poly.type
_entity_poly.pdbx_seq_one_letter_code
_entity_poly.pdbx_strand_id
1 'polypeptide(L)'
;MENLPKICVDTTDAFMTTERFGTREEVIRWIKKVGIDNKVTVIISRSDTETGKRGRSNKIIFGCDKGGKHKISDSGTQSASKKCGCPFKIRSTPAKDGSGWKIDVKCGLHNHVLPDRLEGHSFIGRLTTDEKQHVADLAKRHVAPRNILLSLQDKFPENVTRITQVYKNKSVIEKEIRGPRSEIQHLFKLIEDAGYVYWSRKQDDSEVVREIFWAHPDSVKLLNIFPIVLVMDSTYKTNKYRQPLFEIVGMTSTELTFAVGFAYMESKQTENFCWVLEKLKELFVKKDMCPQVILTDRDLALMKAIEVVFPNSINLLCRFHINKNVGAKCKQHVVNDLQKTIDTLWMEVVWASDEVEYGQRLHQLEQACVDYNGFINYVKDTWLTPHRHRFVGAWINRVLHLGNTTTNRVESAHWKLKQMLGNSIGDMVKCWEAMNNNLRLQLGNIRASFQKSFYEVEHAHVSPFYGYLRGSVSRAALRRIAEELLRVDYVGTNRKICGCTLRTSYGLPCACELGRYRVGGIPIPIDAVHVHWRKLTMEVELEIGEDDGSEVDMTAAMDELWRQFRSLDVIGKRALRSRVCELAYPTMTTLCPPPEKIKTKGGVKKKGKNQQIMMFIGNGYLSRSITMGRDQPWMGNTIIPLQITVFYLRWSGGHGR
;
A
#
# COMPACT_ATOMS: atom_id res chain seq x y z
N MET A 1 -5.90 -32.83 -58.45
CA MET A 1 -5.47 -33.46 -57.19
C MET A 1 -5.96 -32.59 -56.05
N GLU A 2 -6.98 -33.05 -55.34
CA GLU A 2 -7.57 -32.34 -54.20
C GLU A 2 -6.53 -32.21 -53.07
N ASN A 3 -6.37 -31.00 -52.53
CA ASN A 3 -5.56 -30.72 -51.34
C ASN A 3 -6.19 -31.40 -50.11
N LEU A 4 -5.93 -32.69 -49.93
CA LEU A 4 -6.25 -33.40 -48.69
C LEU A 4 -5.48 -32.72 -47.54
N PRO A 5 -6.17 -32.37 -46.43
CA PRO A 5 -5.49 -31.74 -45.30
C PRO A 5 -4.43 -32.69 -44.77
N LYS A 6 -3.18 -32.20 -44.65
CA LYS A 6 -2.06 -32.98 -44.11
C LYS A 6 -2.45 -33.56 -42.75
N ILE A 7 -2.67 -34.88 -42.70
CA ILE A 7 -3.05 -35.59 -41.48
C ILE A 7 -1.80 -35.67 -40.60
N CYS A 8 -1.93 -35.24 -39.34
CA CYS A 8 -0.82 -35.29 -38.38
C CYS A 8 -1.03 -36.37 -37.32
N VAL A 9 -2.27 -36.58 -36.85
CA VAL A 9 -2.58 -37.55 -35.78
C VAL A 9 -3.97 -38.14 -36.00
N ASP A 10 -4.15 -39.44 -35.77
CA ASP A 10 -5.46 -40.12 -35.72
C ASP A 10 -5.78 -40.51 -34.28
N THR A 11 -6.96 -40.14 -33.80
CA THR A 11 -7.47 -40.48 -32.47
C THR A 11 -8.79 -41.24 -32.53
N THR A 12 -9.16 -41.78 -33.69
CA THR A 12 -10.46 -42.44 -33.91
C THR A 12 -10.72 -43.55 -32.89
N ASP A 13 -9.75 -44.45 -32.70
CA ASP A 13 -9.87 -45.61 -31.81
C ASP A 13 -10.12 -45.22 -30.37
N ALA A 14 -9.50 -44.14 -29.88
CA ALA A 14 -9.67 -43.67 -28.52
C ALA A 14 -11.10 -43.26 -28.20
N PHE A 15 -11.86 -42.78 -29.19
CA PHE A 15 -13.23 -42.30 -29.01
C PHE A 15 -14.30 -43.30 -29.47
N MET A 16 -13.91 -44.48 -29.97
CA MET A 16 -14.86 -45.54 -30.28
C MET A 16 -15.31 -46.23 -29.00
N THR A 17 -16.62 -46.30 -28.80
CA THR A 17 -17.21 -47.02 -27.67
C THR A 17 -18.59 -47.56 -28.04
N THR A 18 -18.93 -48.73 -27.50
CA THR A 18 -20.26 -49.33 -27.55
C THR A 18 -21.10 -48.98 -26.31
N GLU A 19 -20.47 -48.34 -25.31
CA GLU A 19 -21.09 -47.91 -24.06
C GLU A 19 -22.24 -46.92 -24.30
N ARG A 20 -23.29 -47.04 -23.48
CA ARG A 20 -24.43 -46.14 -23.48
C ARG A 20 -24.43 -45.33 -22.21
N PHE A 21 -24.61 -44.01 -22.37
CA PHE A 21 -24.55 -43.07 -21.26
C PHE A 21 -25.98 -42.71 -20.85
N GLY A 22 -26.31 -42.86 -19.57
CA GLY A 22 -27.66 -42.60 -19.06
C GLY A 22 -28.06 -41.13 -19.22
N THR A 23 -27.09 -40.22 -19.05
CA THR A 23 -27.34 -38.78 -19.12
C THR A 23 -26.50 -38.04 -20.15
N ARG A 24 -26.98 -36.85 -20.53
CA ARG A 24 -26.24 -35.91 -21.37
C ARG A 24 -24.92 -35.48 -20.72
N GLU A 25 -24.90 -35.34 -19.40
CA GLU A 25 -23.74 -34.90 -18.64
C GLU A 25 -22.68 -36.00 -18.54
N GLU A 26 -23.09 -37.26 -18.46
CA GLU A 26 -22.20 -38.43 -18.51
C GLU A 26 -21.45 -38.50 -19.84
N VAL A 27 -22.15 -38.40 -20.98
CA VAL A 27 -21.49 -38.45 -22.30
C VAL A 27 -20.52 -37.29 -22.49
N ILE A 28 -20.86 -36.09 -21.99
CA ILE A 28 -19.96 -34.93 -22.03
C ILE A 28 -18.72 -35.17 -21.16
N ARG A 29 -18.88 -35.74 -19.95
CA ARG A 29 -17.75 -36.05 -19.05
C ARG A 29 -16.82 -37.09 -19.69
N TRP A 30 -17.38 -38.17 -20.21
CA TRP A 30 -16.61 -39.24 -20.85
C TRP A 30 -15.79 -38.73 -22.05
N ILE A 31 -16.43 -38.04 -23.00
CA ILE A 31 -15.75 -37.50 -24.19
C ILE A 31 -14.62 -36.53 -23.80
N LYS A 32 -14.83 -35.71 -22.77
CA LYS A 32 -13.77 -34.79 -22.29
C LYS A 32 -12.61 -35.54 -21.65
N LYS A 33 -12.90 -36.57 -20.84
CA LYS A 33 -11.88 -37.40 -20.19
C LYS A 33 -11.01 -38.10 -21.22
N VAL A 34 -11.63 -38.81 -22.17
CA VAL A 34 -10.93 -39.45 -23.30
C VAL A 34 -10.11 -38.43 -24.09
N GLY A 35 -10.65 -37.23 -24.31
CA GLY A 35 -9.89 -36.15 -24.94
C GLY A 35 -8.65 -35.74 -24.16
N ILE A 36 -8.75 -35.56 -22.84
CA ILE A 36 -7.60 -35.22 -21.98
C ILE A 36 -6.55 -36.32 -22.03
N ASP A 37 -6.95 -37.58 -21.84
CA ASP A 37 -6.07 -38.75 -21.84
C ASP A 37 -5.33 -38.91 -23.18
N ASN A 38 -5.95 -38.47 -24.27
CA ASN A 38 -5.39 -38.52 -25.63
C ASN A 38 -4.87 -37.17 -26.14
N LYS A 39 -4.66 -36.18 -25.24
CA LYS A 39 -4.12 -34.85 -25.58
C LYS A 39 -4.95 -34.06 -26.63
N VAL A 40 -6.24 -34.36 -26.75
CA VAL A 40 -7.22 -33.67 -27.60
C VAL A 40 -8.11 -32.75 -26.76
N THR A 41 -8.07 -31.44 -27.04
CA THR A 41 -9.02 -30.50 -26.43
C THR A 41 -10.37 -30.54 -27.15
N VAL A 42 -11.31 -31.31 -26.61
CA VAL A 42 -12.66 -31.45 -27.18
C VAL A 42 -13.60 -30.35 -26.67
N ILE A 43 -14.27 -29.66 -27.59
CA ILE A 43 -15.29 -28.63 -27.30
C ILE A 43 -16.64 -29.01 -27.87
N ILE A 44 -17.73 -28.52 -27.26
CA ILE A 44 -19.07 -28.61 -27.84
C ILE A 44 -19.15 -27.57 -28.97
N SER A 45 -19.18 -28.03 -30.21
CA SER A 45 -19.30 -27.19 -31.41
C SER A 45 -20.74 -26.76 -31.68
N ARG A 46 -21.70 -27.62 -31.34
CA ARG A 46 -23.14 -27.37 -31.46
C ARG A 46 -23.89 -28.28 -30.50
N SER A 47 -24.95 -27.77 -29.89
CA SER A 47 -25.90 -28.58 -29.15
C SER A 47 -27.29 -28.11 -29.51
N ASP A 48 -28.15 -29.04 -29.89
CA ASP A 48 -29.56 -28.79 -30.16
C ASP A 48 -30.37 -29.50 -29.05
N THR A 49 -31.32 -28.78 -28.44
CA THR A 49 -32.33 -29.34 -27.52
C THR A 49 -33.68 -29.45 -28.23
N GLU A 50 -34.41 -30.51 -27.91
CA GLU A 50 -35.75 -30.76 -28.44
C GLU A 50 -36.71 -29.66 -27.95
N THR A 51 -37.24 -28.87 -28.89
CA THR A 51 -38.06 -27.66 -28.62
C THR A 51 -39.44 -27.75 -29.27
N GLY A 52 -39.90 -28.96 -29.61
CA GLY A 52 -41.18 -29.20 -30.28
C GLY A 52 -41.26 -28.75 -31.74
N LYS A 53 -40.18 -28.23 -32.34
CA LYS A 53 -40.12 -27.84 -33.76
C LYS A 53 -39.72 -29.01 -34.67
N ARG A 54 -40.52 -29.28 -35.71
CA ARG A 54 -40.30 -30.34 -36.71
C ARG A 54 -38.87 -30.24 -37.30
N GLY A 55 -38.06 -31.27 -37.12
CA GLY A 55 -36.68 -31.37 -37.66
C GLY A 55 -35.53 -31.07 -36.68
N ARG A 56 -35.78 -30.70 -35.42
CA ARG A 56 -34.73 -30.56 -34.38
C ARG A 56 -34.72 -31.75 -33.42
N SER A 57 -33.78 -32.67 -33.61
CA SER A 57 -33.51 -33.76 -32.66
C SER A 57 -32.52 -33.33 -31.58
N ASN A 58 -32.66 -33.90 -30.37
CA ASN A 58 -31.66 -33.80 -29.30
C ASN A 58 -30.32 -34.33 -29.82
N LYS A 59 -29.32 -33.47 -30.03
CA LYS A 59 -27.98 -33.89 -30.48
C LYS A 59 -26.90 -32.96 -29.99
N ILE A 60 -25.71 -33.53 -29.80
CA ILE A 60 -24.51 -32.80 -29.41
C ILE A 60 -23.43 -33.12 -30.44
N ILE A 61 -22.80 -32.09 -30.96
CA ILE A 61 -21.67 -32.22 -31.88
C ILE A 61 -20.45 -31.67 -31.17
N PHE A 62 -19.46 -32.52 -30.99
CA PHE A 62 -18.16 -32.17 -30.45
C PHE A 62 -17.17 -31.97 -31.59
N GLY A 63 -16.21 -31.08 -31.37
CA GLY A 63 -15.10 -30.85 -32.31
C GLY A 63 -13.82 -30.46 -31.56
N CYS A 64 -12.71 -30.40 -32.28
CA CYS A 64 -11.44 -29.94 -31.73
C CYS A 64 -11.48 -28.42 -31.52
N ASP A 65 -10.80 -27.93 -30.48
CA ASP A 65 -10.72 -26.49 -30.21
C ASP A 65 -10.03 -25.67 -31.31
N LYS A 66 -9.20 -26.32 -32.14
CA LYS A 66 -8.60 -25.78 -33.38
C LYS A 66 -9.50 -25.93 -34.63
N GLY A 67 -10.69 -26.51 -34.50
CA GLY A 67 -11.66 -26.66 -35.58
C GLY A 67 -12.38 -25.35 -35.97
N GLY A 68 -12.62 -25.14 -37.27
CA GLY A 68 -13.24 -23.94 -37.85
C GLY A 68 -12.25 -22.99 -38.53
N LYS A 69 -12.77 -21.97 -39.24
CA LYS A 69 -11.97 -20.92 -39.91
C LYS A 69 -11.99 -19.63 -39.07
N HIS A 70 -10.87 -18.90 -39.05
CA HIS A 70 -10.82 -17.58 -38.45
C HIS A 70 -11.66 -16.59 -39.27
N LYS A 71 -12.47 -15.76 -38.61
CA LYS A 71 -13.19 -14.65 -39.25
C LYS A 71 -12.36 -13.40 -39.03
N ILE A 72 -11.87 -12.81 -40.13
CA ILE A 72 -11.15 -11.53 -40.09
C ILE A 72 -12.16 -10.44 -39.72
N SER A 73 -11.83 -9.58 -38.76
CA SER A 73 -12.60 -8.38 -38.42
C SER A 73 -11.79 -7.13 -38.77
N ASP A 74 -12.44 -6.10 -39.31
CA ASP A 74 -11.82 -4.86 -39.81
C ASP A 74 -11.10 -3.98 -38.76
N SER A 75 -11.03 -4.42 -37.50
CA SER A 75 -10.25 -3.74 -36.46
C SER A 75 -8.76 -4.08 -36.61
N GLY A 76 -7.93 -3.10 -36.94
CA GLY A 76 -6.47 -3.19 -37.16
C GLY A 76 -5.60 -3.62 -35.95
N THR A 77 -6.05 -4.60 -35.16
CA THR A 77 -5.25 -5.26 -34.12
C THR A 77 -4.72 -6.59 -34.65
N GLN A 78 -3.40 -6.79 -34.56
CA GLN A 78 -2.77 -8.08 -34.87
C GLN A 78 -3.23 -9.11 -33.83
N SER A 79 -4.21 -9.95 -34.19
CA SER A 79 -4.69 -11.05 -33.35
C SER A 79 -4.26 -12.40 -33.92
N ALA A 80 -3.79 -13.30 -33.04
CA ALA A 80 -3.43 -14.66 -33.43
C ALA A 80 -4.63 -15.59 -33.25
N SER A 81 -4.90 -16.46 -34.23
CA SER A 81 -5.97 -17.44 -34.18
C SER A 81 -5.43 -18.85 -34.02
N LYS A 82 -6.03 -19.63 -33.11
CA LYS A 82 -5.73 -21.07 -32.97
C LYS A 82 -6.46 -21.96 -33.99
N LYS A 83 -7.32 -21.37 -34.83
CA LYS A 83 -8.23 -22.09 -35.74
C LYS A 83 -7.49 -22.49 -37.03
N CYS A 84 -7.32 -23.79 -37.26
CA CYS A 84 -6.66 -24.36 -38.45
C CYS A 84 -7.59 -25.25 -39.29
N GLY A 85 -8.91 -25.19 -39.05
CA GLY A 85 -9.87 -26.00 -39.77
C GLY A 85 -9.80 -27.50 -39.44
N CYS A 86 -9.38 -27.87 -38.22
CA CYS A 86 -9.30 -29.28 -37.80
C CYS A 86 -10.60 -30.05 -38.07
N PRO A 87 -10.54 -31.22 -38.74
CA PRO A 87 -11.73 -31.97 -39.16
C PRO A 87 -12.34 -32.85 -38.06
N PHE A 88 -11.64 -33.03 -36.92
CA PHE A 88 -12.10 -33.83 -35.79
C PHE A 88 -13.54 -33.50 -35.39
N LYS A 89 -14.39 -34.54 -35.35
CA LYS A 89 -15.82 -34.39 -35.11
C LYS A 89 -16.43 -35.65 -34.52
N ILE A 90 -17.15 -35.48 -33.42
CA ILE A 90 -17.94 -36.55 -32.79
C ILE A 90 -19.39 -36.08 -32.71
N ARG A 91 -20.32 -36.97 -33.00
CA ARG A 91 -21.75 -36.74 -32.84
C ARG A 91 -22.25 -37.63 -31.71
N SER A 92 -23.03 -37.05 -30.79
CA SER A 92 -23.79 -37.80 -29.81
C SER A 92 -25.28 -37.51 -29.95
N THR A 93 -26.09 -38.56 -29.86
CA THR A 93 -27.55 -38.52 -30.02
C THR A 93 -28.17 -39.49 -29.02
N PRO A 94 -29.39 -39.24 -28.52
CA PRO A 94 -30.15 -40.23 -27.79
C PRO A 94 -30.45 -41.42 -28.70
N ALA A 95 -30.39 -42.62 -28.14
CA ALA A 95 -30.78 -43.84 -28.80
C ALA A 95 -32.30 -43.87 -29.00
N LYS A 96 -32.76 -44.41 -30.13
CA LYS A 96 -34.20 -44.43 -30.49
C LYS A 96 -35.02 -45.33 -29.57
N ASP A 97 -34.38 -46.28 -28.93
CA ASP A 97 -34.93 -47.25 -27.98
C ASP A 97 -34.96 -46.73 -26.53
N GLY A 98 -34.53 -45.48 -26.29
CA GLY A 98 -34.47 -44.91 -24.95
C GLY A 98 -33.29 -45.41 -24.09
N SER A 99 -32.39 -46.24 -24.63
CA SER A 99 -31.24 -46.82 -23.92
C SER A 99 -30.13 -45.82 -23.54
N GLY A 100 -30.42 -44.52 -23.52
CA GLY A 100 -29.46 -43.45 -23.23
C GLY A 100 -28.82 -42.85 -24.47
N TRP A 101 -27.66 -42.21 -24.31
CA TRP A 101 -26.92 -41.51 -25.36
C TRP A 101 -25.88 -42.43 -26.01
N LYS A 102 -25.79 -42.37 -27.34
CA LYS A 102 -24.75 -43.04 -28.12
C LYS A 102 -23.75 -42.04 -28.70
N ILE A 103 -22.53 -42.51 -28.94
CA ILE A 103 -21.44 -41.75 -29.56
C ILE A 103 -21.20 -42.30 -30.97
N ASP A 104 -20.94 -41.40 -31.91
CA ASP A 104 -20.70 -41.68 -33.32
C ASP A 104 -19.54 -40.79 -33.80
N VAL A 105 -18.36 -41.39 -33.91
CA VAL A 105 -17.12 -40.70 -34.33
C VAL A 105 -17.22 -40.43 -35.83
N LYS A 106 -17.39 -39.15 -36.21
CA LYS A 106 -17.49 -38.75 -37.62
C LYS A 106 -16.14 -38.53 -38.28
N CYS A 107 -15.15 -38.12 -37.50
CA CYS A 107 -13.76 -38.01 -37.91
C CYS A 107 -12.88 -37.93 -36.66
N GLY A 108 -11.94 -38.87 -36.48
CA GLY A 108 -10.94 -38.81 -35.40
C GLY A 108 -9.60 -38.20 -35.82
N LEU A 109 -9.48 -37.75 -37.07
CA LEU A 109 -8.25 -37.19 -37.64
C LEU A 109 -8.03 -35.73 -37.22
N HIS A 110 -6.77 -35.38 -36.96
CA HIS A 110 -6.30 -34.03 -36.69
C HIS A 110 -5.28 -33.61 -37.75
N ASN A 111 -5.44 -32.40 -38.28
CA ASN A 111 -4.50 -31.79 -39.25
C ASN A 111 -3.42 -30.94 -38.57
N HIS A 112 -3.16 -31.20 -37.29
CA HIS A 112 -2.17 -30.50 -36.47
C HIS A 112 -1.59 -31.47 -35.43
N VAL A 113 -0.38 -31.17 -34.97
CA VAL A 113 0.25 -31.89 -33.85
C VAL A 113 -0.57 -31.68 -32.57
N LEU A 114 -0.69 -32.74 -31.76
CA LEU A 114 -1.29 -32.68 -30.43
C LEU A 114 -0.22 -32.24 -29.40
N PRO A 115 -0.55 -31.35 -28.46
CA PRO A 115 0.42 -30.79 -27.52
C PRO A 115 0.87 -31.82 -26.48
N ASP A 116 2.14 -31.78 -26.08
CA ASP A 116 2.68 -32.68 -25.05
C ASP A 116 2.11 -32.40 -23.65
N ARG A 117 1.74 -31.15 -23.39
CA ARG A 117 1.07 -30.68 -22.18
C ARG A 117 -0.16 -29.86 -22.55
N LEU A 118 -1.27 -30.09 -21.86
CA LEU A 118 -2.52 -29.34 -22.04
C LEU A 118 -2.52 -27.98 -21.33
N GLU A 119 -1.37 -27.57 -20.78
CA GLU A 119 -1.16 -26.28 -20.12
C GLU A 119 -1.52 -25.13 -21.07
N GLY A 120 -2.60 -24.43 -20.74
CA GLY A 120 -3.00 -23.23 -21.43
C GLY A 120 -4.16 -23.31 -22.41
N HIS A 121 -4.81 -24.46 -22.52
CA HIS A 121 -6.09 -24.58 -23.20
C HIS A 121 -7.20 -23.94 -22.35
N SER A 122 -7.82 -22.89 -22.88
CA SER A 122 -8.84 -22.07 -22.20
C SER A 122 -10.12 -22.81 -21.77
N PHE A 123 -10.30 -24.04 -22.24
CA PHE A 123 -11.44 -24.89 -21.90
C PHE A 123 -11.15 -25.81 -20.71
N ILE A 124 -9.92 -26.30 -20.58
CA ILE A 124 -9.49 -27.20 -19.49
C ILE A 124 -9.18 -26.38 -18.23
N GLY A 125 -8.63 -25.16 -18.38
CA GLY A 125 -8.41 -24.25 -17.25
C GLY A 125 -9.69 -23.53 -16.75
N ARG A 126 -10.88 -24.11 -16.93
CA ARG A 126 -12.13 -23.55 -16.41
C ARG A 126 -12.38 -24.09 -15.00
N LEU A 127 -12.66 -23.17 -14.08
CA LEU A 127 -12.94 -23.51 -12.70
C LEU A 127 -14.24 -24.32 -12.57
N THR A 128 -14.19 -25.42 -11.81
CA THR A 128 -15.34 -26.17 -11.30
C THR A 128 -16.14 -25.35 -10.28
N THR A 129 -17.28 -25.84 -9.81
CA THR A 129 -18.09 -25.14 -8.79
C THR A 129 -17.30 -24.95 -7.49
N ASP A 130 -16.60 -25.99 -7.03
CA ASP A 130 -15.83 -25.94 -5.78
C ASP A 130 -14.60 -25.03 -5.89
N GLU A 131 -13.93 -25.07 -7.05
CA GLU A 131 -12.81 -24.17 -7.34
C GLU A 131 -13.27 -22.71 -7.44
N LYS A 132 -14.45 -22.44 -8.01
CA LYS A 132 -15.05 -21.10 -8.02
C LYS A 132 -15.38 -20.62 -6.62
N GLN A 133 -15.92 -21.49 -5.76
CA GLN A 133 -16.20 -21.14 -4.37
C GLN A 133 -14.90 -20.81 -3.63
N HIS A 134 -13.85 -21.59 -3.84
CA HIS A 134 -12.53 -21.31 -3.27
C HIS A 134 -11.96 -19.96 -3.74
N VAL A 135 -12.09 -19.64 -5.04
CA VAL A 135 -11.75 -18.31 -5.56
C VAL A 135 -12.61 -17.23 -4.91
N ALA A 136 -13.91 -17.47 -4.71
CA ALA A 136 -14.83 -16.52 -4.08
C ALA A 136 -14.44 -16.22 -2.64
N ASP A 137 -14.10 -17.22 -1.85
CA ASP A 137 -13.70 -17.04 -0.45
C ASP A 137 -12.40 -16.25 -0.32
N LEU A 138 -11.42 -16.54 -1.19
CA LEU A 138 -10.15 -15.80 -1.22
C LEU A 138 -10.32 -14.39 -1.81
N ALA A 139 -11.21 -14.22 -2.79
CA ALA A 139 -11.54 -12.92 -3.36
C ALA A 139 -12.23 -12.01 -2.33
N LYS A 140 -13.18 -12.53 -1.55
CA LYS A 140 -13.83 -11.84 -0.42
C LYS A 140 -12.85 -11.40 0.66
N ARG A 141 -11.74 -12.13 0.81
CA ARG A 141 -10.61 -11.78 1.69
C ARG A 141 -9.55 -10.94 1.00
N HIS A 142 -9.84 -10.43 -0.20
CA HIS A 142 -8.97 -9.56 -1.00
C HIS A 142 -7.59 -10.14 -1.31
N VAL A 143 -7.47 -11.47 -1.36
CA VAL A 143 -6.20 -12.15 -1.65
C VAL A 143 -5.73 -11.81 -3.07
N ALA A 144 -4.42 -11.63 -3.24
CA ALA A 144 -3.82 -11.34 -4.54
C ALA A 144 -4.07 -12.50 -5.53
N PRO A 145 -4.40 -12.23 -6.80
CA PRO A 145 -4.69 -13.27 -7.80
C PRO A 145 -3.59 -14.32 -7.97
N ARG A 146 -2.32 -13.94 -7.77
CA ARG A 146 -1.20 -14.88 -7.78
C ARG A 146 -1.29 -15.92 -6.64
N ASN A 147 -1.67 -15.49 -5.44
CA ASN A 147 -1.79 -16.36 -4.27
C ASN A 147 -3.06 -17.20 -4.35
N ILE A 148 -4.13 -16.67 -4.96
CA ILE A 148 -5.33 -17.44 -5.30
C ILE A 148 -4.96 -18.58 -6.26
N LEU A 149 -4.16 -18.30 -7.30
CA LEU A 149 -3.71 -19.31 -8.24
C LEU A 149 -2.86 -20.39 -7.55
N LEU A 150 -1.87 -20.01 -6.73
CA LEU A 150 -1.07 -20.97 -5.97
C LEU A 150 -1.95 -21.84 -5.07
N SER A 151 -2.87 -21.23 -4.34
CA SER A 151 -3.80 -21.97 -3.47
C SER A 151 -4.74 -22.90 -4.25
N LEU A 152 -5.13 -22.54 -5.49
CA LEU A 152 -5.88 -23.43 -6.37
C LEU A 152 -5.04 -24.63 -6.79
N GLN A 153 -3.77 -24.42 -7.15
CA GLN A 153 -2.86 -25.50 -7.54
C GLN A 153 -2.56 -26.45 -6.38
N ASP A 154 -2.40 -25.92 -5.17
CA ASP A 154 -2.17 -26.75 -3.96
C ASP A 154 -3.42 -27.57 -3.59
N LYS A 155 -4.60 -26.97 -3.65
CA LYS A 155 -5.85 -27.60 -3.21
C LYS A 155 -6.49 -28.48 -4.28
N PHE A 156 -6.24 -28.19 -5.56
CA PHE A 156 -6.79 -28.91 -6.71
C PHE A 156 -5.64 -29.26 -7.68
N PRO A 157 -4.91 -30.36 -7.46
CA PRO A 157 -3.70 -30.69 -8.23
C PRO A 157 -3.92 -30.89 -9.73
N GLU A 158 -5.12 -31.30 -10.14
CA GLU A 158 -5.50 -31.45 -11.56
C GLU A 158 -5.85 -30.12 -12.25
N ASN A 159 -5.87 -29.01 -11.49
CA ASN A 159 -6.26 -27.70 -11.98
C ASN A 159 -5.17 -27.08 -12.86
N VAL A 160 -5.49 -26.84 -14.13
CA VAL A 160 -4.61 -26.15 -15.10
C VAL A 160 -5.04 -24.69 -15.34
N THR A 161 -5.66 -24.05 -14.35
CA THR A 161 -6.17 -22.68 -14.46
C THR A 161 -5.03 -21.70 -14.68
N ARG A 162 -5.25 -20.73 -15.57
CA ARG A 162 -4.33 -19.61 -15.76
C ARG A 162 -4.68 -18.45 -14.84
N ILE A 163 -3.69 -17.64 -14.48
CA ILE A 163 -3.90 -16.41 -13.71
C ILE A 163 -4.96 -15.49 -14.35
N THR A 164 -5.07 -15.46 -15.68
CA THR A 164 -6.07 -14.69 -16.42
C THR A 164 -7.51 -15.12 -16.10
N GLN A 165 -7.72 -16.40 -15.83
CA GLN A 165 -9.03 -16.92 -15.45
C GLN A 165 -9.34 -16.62 -13.98
N VAL A 166 -8.34 -16.61 -13.10
CA VAL A 166 -8.48 -16.10 -11.73
C VAL A 166 -8.90 -14.63 -11.74
N TYR A 167 -8.23 -13.79 -12.53
CA TYR A 167 -8.62 -12.38 -12.70
C TYR A 167 -10.07 -12.23 -13.18
N LYS A 168 -10.50 -13.02 -14.17
CA LYS A 168 -11.88 -12.99 -14.68
C LYS A 168 -12.90 -13.40 -13.62
N ASN A 169 -12.68 -14.51 -12.93
CA ASN A 169 -13.63 -14.99 -11.91
C ASN A 169 -13.67 -14.04 -10.72
N LYS A 170 -12.50 -13.57 -10.24
CA LYS A 170 -12.42 -12.55 -9.20
C LYS A 170 -13.21 -11.30 -9.59
N SER A 171 -13.06 -10.81 -10.82
CA SER A 171 -13.82 -9.66 -11.31
C SER A 171 -15.33 -9.90 -11.39
N VAL A 172 -15.78 -11.13 -11.68
CA VAL A 172 -17.22 -11.48 -11.65
C VAL A 172 -17.74 -11.45 -10.22
N ILE A 173 -17.03 -12.07 -9.28
CA ILE A 173 -17.38 -12.08 -7.86
C ILE A 173 -17.41 -10.67 -7.27
N GLU A 174 -16.42 -9.84 -7.59
CA GLU A 174 -16.38 -8.42 -7.16
C GLU A 174 -17.60 -7.65 -7.69
N LYS A 175 -18.04 -7.91 -8.94
CA LYS A 175 -19.26 -7.29 -9.49
C LYS A 175 -20.53 -7.77 -8.79
N GLU A 176 -20.62 -9.06 -8.45
CA GLU A 176 -21.74 -9.62 -7.69
C GLU A 176 -21.81 -9.02 -6.28
N ILE A 177 -20.67 -8.89 -5.59
CA ILE A 177 -20.57 -8.26 -4.26
C ILE A 177 -20.97 -6.79 -4.32
N ARG A 178 -20.45 -6.05 -5.31
CA ARG A 178 -20.78 -4.64 -5.52
C ARG A 178 -22.27 -4.44 -5.81
N GLY A 179 -22.86 -5.34 -6.60
CA GLY A 179 -24.26 -5.26 -7.01
C GLY A 179 -24.56 -3.99 -7.82
N PRO A 180 -25.73 -3.34 -7.62
CA PRO A 180 -26.11 -2.15 -8.39
C PRO A 180 -25.40 -0.86 -7.95
N ARG A 181 -24.53 -0.92 -6.92
CA ARG A 181 -23.94 0.27 -6.31
C ARG A 181 -22.93 0.98 -7.23
N SER A 182 -22.92 2.31 -7.15
CA SER A 182 -21.83 3.13 -7.72
C SER A 182 -20.49 2.80 -7.05
N GLU A 183 -19.39 3.32 -7.59
CA GLU A 183 -18.06 3.08 -7.02
C GLU A 183 -17.96 3.68 -5.62
N ILE A 184 -18.43 4.92 -5.45
CA ILE A 184 -18.40 5.64 -4.17
C ILE A 184 -19.37 5.01 -3.16
N GLN A 185 -20.58 4.62 -3.59
CA GLN A 185 -21.52 3.90 -2.72
C GLN A 185 -20.93 2.58 -2.21
N HIS A 186 -20.22 1.86 -3.08
CA HIS A 186 -19.57 0.62 -2.65
C HIS A 186 -18.40 0.87 -1.72
N LEU A 187 -17.58 1.90 -1.98
CA LEU A 187 -16.48 2.31 -1.11
C LEU A 187 -16.98 2.68 0.29
N PHE A 188 -18.01 3.52 0.40
CA PHE A 188 -18.58 3.90 1.70
C PHE A 188 -19.16 2.71 2.44
N LYS A 189 -19.86 1.82 1.74
CA LYS A 189 -20.32 0.57 2.36
C LYS A 189 -19.17 -0.24 2.96
N LEU A 190 -18.05 -0.36 2.24
CA LEU A 190 -16.88 -1.10 2.74
C LEU A 190 -16.22 -0.42 3.95
N ILE A 191 -16.16 0.91 3.96
CA ILE A 191 -15.68 1.72 5.08
C ILE A 191 -16.57 1.52 6.31
N GLU A 192 -17.89 1.60 6.15
CA GLU A 192 -18.89 1.37 7.21
C GLU A 192 -18.86 -0.07 7.74
N ASP A 193 -18.89 -1.07 6.85
CA ASP A 193 -18.87 -2.49 7.21
C ASP A 193 -17.58 -2.85 7.99
N ALA A 194 -16.50 -2.09 7.77
CA ALA A 194 -15.24 -2.24 8.50
C ALA A 194 -15.12 -1.34 9.75
N GLY A 195 -16.15 -0.55 10.08
CA GLY A 195 -16.22 0.29 11.28
C GLY A 195 -15.30 1.51 11.26
N TYR A 196 -14.90 1.99 10.07
CA TYR A 196 -14.08 3.18 9.94
C TYR A 196 -14.90 4.44 10.22
N VAL A 197 -14.27 5.42 10.85
CA VAL A 197 -14.80 6.79 10.87
C VAL A 197 -14.39 7.48 9.57
N TYR A 198 -15.31 8.18 8.92
CA TYR A 198 -15.02 8.84 7.65
C TYR A 198 -15.88 10.09 7.42
N TRP A 199 -15.37 10.95 6.55
CA TRP A 199 -16.03 12.15 6.07
C TRP A 199 -15.83 12.28 4.57
N SER A 200 -16.75 12.96 3.90
CA SER A 200 -16.60 13.32 2.50
C SER A 200 -17.25 14.67 2.20
N ARG A 201 -16.75 15.38 1.20
CA ARG A 201 -17.43 16.54 0.62
C ARG A 201 -17.38 16.53 -0.90
N LYS A 202 -18.36 17.20 -1.51
CA LYS A 202 -18.50 17.30 -2.96
C LYS A 202 -17.91 18.61 -3.50
N GLN A 203 -17.70 18.65 -4.81
CA GLN A 203 -17.40 19.90 -5.52
C GLN A 203 -18.62 20.82 -5.51
N ASP A 204 -18.38 22.13 -5.57
CA ASP A 204 -19.46 23.09 -5.70
C ASP A 204 -20.24 22.83 -7.01
N ASP A 205 -21.57 22.87 -6.93
CA ASP A 205 -22.50 22.66 -8.05
C ASP A 205 -22.33 21.32 -8.81
N SER A 206 -21.76 20.30 -8.17
CA SER A 206 -21.49 19.00 -8.77
C SER A 206 -21.69 17.87 -7.76
N GLU A 207 -22.04 16.68 -8.26
CA GLU A 207 -22.10 15.46 -7.45
C GLU A 207 -20.75 14.73 -7.40
N VAL A 208 -19.67 15.34 -7.90
CA VAL A 208 -18.33 14.74 -7.86
C VAL A 208 -17.72 14.88 -6.47
N VAL A 209 -17.18 13.78 -5.93
CA VAL A 209 -16.37 13.80 -4.71
C VAL A 209 -15.14 14.70 -4.87
N ARG A 210 -15.00 15.65 -3.94
CA ARG A 210 -13.85 16.56 -3.85
C ARG A 210 -12.80 16.02 -2.88
N GLU A 211 -13.25 15.59 -1.69
CA GLU A 211 -12.41 14.95 -0.67
C GLU A 211 -13.15 13.81 0.02
N ILE A 212 -12.37 12.81 0.43
CA ILE A 212 -12.79 11.77 1.37
C ILE A 212 -11.66 11.61 2.37
N PHE A 213 -11.94 11.63 3.66
CA PHE A 213 -11.01 11.29 4.73
C PHE A 213 -11.57 10.13 5.55
N TRP A 214 -10.74 9.17 5.92
CA TRP A 214 -11.16 8.04 6.76
C TRP A 214 -10.02 7.57 7.68
N ALA A 215 -10.42 7.05 8.85
CA ALA A 215 -9.52 6.54 9.88
C ALA A 215 -10.07 5.23 10.47
N HIS A 216 -9.19 4.24 10.66
CA HIS A 216 -9.57 2.97 11.27
C HIS A 216 -9.73 3.15 12.79
N PRO A 217 -10.73 2.52 13.45
CA PRO A 217 -11.00 2.74 14.88
C PRO A 217 -9.79 2.45 15.78
N ASP A 218 -9.07 1.36 15.54
CA ASP A 218 -7.83 1.08 16.29
C ASP A 218 -6.68 2.06 15.99
N SER A 219 -6.67 2.70 14.81
CA SER A 219 -5.72 3.78 14.50
C SER A 219 -6.06 5.06 15.27
N VAL A 220 -7.36 5.34 15.47
CA VAL A 220 -7.83 6.45 16.31
C VAL A 220 -7.42 6.22 17.78
N LYS A 221 -7.54 4.99 18.29
CA LYS A 221 -7.01 4.64 19.62
C LYS A 221 -5.51 4.91 19.72
N LEU A 222 -4.73 4.44 18.74
CA LEU A 222 -3.29 4.69 18.70
C LEU A 222 -2.93 6.18 18.60
N LEU A 223 -3.70 6.98 17.85
CA LEU A 223 -3.52 8.43 17.78
C LEU A 223 -3.65 9.07 19.17
N ASN A 224 -4.67 8.67 19.94
CA ASN A 224 -4.91 9.21 21.29
C ASN A 224 -3.91 8.69 22.34
N ILE A 225 -3.29 7.52 22.12
CA ILE A 225 -2.21 7.00 22.98
C ILE A 225 -0.86 7.64 22.63
N PHE A 226 -0.60 7.90 21.35
CA PHE A 226 0.66 8.41 20.82
C PHE A 226 0.47 9.73 20.03
N PRO A 227 -0.04 10.81 20.64
CA PRO A 227 -0.37 12.03 19.92
C PRO A 227 0.85 12.87 19.55
N ILE A 228 2.02 12.63 20.15
CA ILE A 228 3.16 13.56 20.17
C ILE A 228 3.65 13.93 18.77
N VAL A 229 3.88 12.94 17.90
CA VAL A 229 4.49 13.15 16.58
C VAL A 229 3.63 12.55 15.49
N LEU A 230 3.21 13.42 14.56
CA LEU A 230 2.60 13.03 13.30
C LEU A 230 3.53 13.33 12.14
N VAL A 231 3.58 12.43 11.17
CA VAL A 231 4.32 12.59 9.92
C VAL A 231 3.32 12.52 8.78
N MET A 232 3.34 13.51 7.88
CA MET A 232 2.34 13.65 6.85
C MET A 232 2.99 13.87 5.49
N ASP A 233 2.52 13.15 4.48
CA ASP A 233 2.91 13.39 3.10
C ASP A 233 1.79 12.96 2.13
N SER A 234 1.79 13.56 0.96
CA SER A 234 0.86 13.25 -0.11
C SER A 234 1.57 12.59 -1.29
N THR A 235 1.09 11.42 -1.67
CA THR A 235 1.62 10.66 -2.79
C THR A 235 0.69 10.64 -4.01
N TYR A 236 1.30 10.49 -5.18
CA TYR A 236 0.58 10.33 -6.46
C TYR A 236 0.68 8.90 -6.99
N LYS A 237 -0.07 8.64 -8.07
CA LYS A 237 -0.08 7.36 -8.80
C LYS A 237 -0.57 6.19 -7.93
N THR A 238 -1.64 6.43 -7.20
CA THR A 238 -2.33 5.41 -6.40
C THR A 238 -3.60 4.95 -7.10
N ASN A 239 -4.39 5.89 -7.64
CA ASN A 239 -5.69 5.65 -8.26
C ASN A 239 -5.76 6.14 -9.73
N LYS A 240 -6.74 5.61 -10.48
CA LYS A 240 -7.00 5.95 -11.90
C LYS A 240 -7.37 7.43 -12.14
N TYR A 241 -7.88 8.12 -11.11
CA TYR A 241 -8.27 9.53 -11.14
C TYR A 241 -7.09 10.50 -11.02
N ARG A 242 -5.91 9.98 -10.65
CA ARG A 242 -4.68 10.76 -10.38
C ARG A 242 -4.87 11.80 -9.28
N GLN A 243 -5.80 11.57 -8.36
CA GLN A 243 -5.92 12.39 -7.16
C GLN A 243 -4.74 12.10 -6.21
N PRO A 244 -4.15 13.13 -5.59
CA PRO A 244 -3.31 12.94 -4.41
C PRO A 244 -3.97 12.04 -3.36
N LEU A 245 -3.22 11.07 -2.86
CA LEU A 245 -3.54 10.37 -1.63
C LEU A 245 -2.66 10.97 -0.53
N PHE A 246 -3.27 11.59 0.46
CA PHE A 246 -2.62 12.10 1.65
C PHE A 246 -2.66 11.05 2.75
N GLU A 247 -1.50 10.70 3.30
CA GLU A 247 -1.37 9.72 4.37
C GLU A 247 -0.80 10.41 5.61
N ILE A 248 -1.44 10.15 6.76
CA ILE A 248 -1.03 10.66 8.06
C ILE A 248 -0.59 9.45 8.88
N VAL A 249 0.64 9.47 9.39
CA VAL A 249 1.18 8.38 10.19
C VAL A 249 1.72 8.87 11.53
N GLY A 250 1.59 8.02 12.55
CA GLY A 250 2.19 8.23 13.87
C GLY A 250 3.27 7.18 14.16
N MET A 251 3.86 7.28 15.35
CA MET A 251 4.86 6.34 15.84
C MET A 251 4.51 5.86 17.25
N THR A 252 4.63 4.57 17.48
CA THR A 252 4.39 3.95 18.79
C THR A 252 5.62 4.02 19.71
N SER A 253 5.48 3.60 20.97
CA SER A 253 6.59 3.42 21.91
C SER A 253 7.66 2.43 21.43
N THR A 254 7.30 1.48 20.57
CA THR A 254 8.24 0.49 20.02
C THR A 254 8.82 0.91 18.67
N GLU A 255 8.68 2.19 18.32
CA GLU A 255 9.15 2.81 17.07
C GLU A 255 8.49 2.26 15.79
N LEU A 256 7.45 1.45 15.91
CA LEU A 256 6.64 1.05 14.77
C LEU A 256 5.74 2.20 14.32
N THR A 257 5.69 2.41 13.00
CA THR A 257 4.78 3.36 12.36
C THR A 257 3.37 2.78 12.34
N PHE A 258 2.35 3.63 12.59
CA PHE A 258 0.94 3.30 12.35
C PHE A 258 0.29 4.35 11.46
N ALA A 259 -0.60 3.93 10.56
CA ALA A 259 -1.42 4.87 9.80
C ALA A 259 -2.52 5.42 10.69
N VAL A 260 -2.64 6.74 10.80
CA VAL A 260 -3.72 7.43 11.52
C VAL A 260 -4.96 7.48 10.63
N GLY A 261 -4.79 7.96 9.41
CA GLY A 261 -5.87 8.12 8.44
C GLY A 261 -5.35 8.45 7.05
N PHE A 262 -6.24 8.38 6.09
CA PHE A 262 -5.97 8.61 4.68
C PHE A 262 -6.98 9.60 4.12
N ALA A 263 -6.56 10.45 3.18
CA ALA A 263 -7.46 11.29 2.43
C ALA A 263 -7.21 11.24 0.92
N TYR A 264 -8.28 11.15 0.15
CA TYR A 264 -8.26 11.59 -1.24
C TYR A 264 -8.53 13.08 -1.29
N MET A 265 -7.71 13.80 -2.03
CA MET A 265 -7.88 15.23 -2.25
C MET A 265 -7.92 15.52 -3.73
N GLU A 266 -8.79 16.44 -4.13
CA GLU A 266 -8.82 16.98 -5.49
C GLU A 266 -7.47 17.63 -5.88
N SER A 267 -6.92 18.43 -4.97
CA SER A 267 -5.70 19.19 -5.20
C SER A 267 -4.89 19.37 -3.91
N LYS A 268 -3.66 19.88 -4.02
CA LYS A 268 -2.78 20.21 -2.89
C LYS A 268 -2.83 21.70 -2.56
N GLN A 269 -4.03 22.26 -2.39
CA GLN A 269 -4.20 23.64 -1.94
C GLN A 269 -4.47 23.70 -0.44
N THR A 270 -4.24 24.88 0.15
CA THR A 270 -4.38 25.12 1.58
C THR A 270 -5.76 24.72 2.09
N GLU A 271 -6.83 25.05 1.36
CA GLU A 271 -8.20 24.73 1.73
C GLU A 271 -8.45 23.21 1.78
N ASN A 272 -7.87 22.43 0.85
CA ASN A 272 -8.01 20.98 0.86
C ASN A 272 -7.33 20.38 2.10
N PHE A 273 -6.13 20.87 2.43
CA PHE A 273 -5.42 20.43 3.62
C PHE A 273 -6.12 20.86 4.91
N CYS A 274 -6.64 22.10 5.00
CA CYS A 274 -7.40 22.56 6.16
C CYS A 274 -8.57 21.62 6.43
N TRP A 275 -9.36 21.29 5.41
CA TRP A 275 -10.49 20.37 5.58
C TRP A 275 -10.06 19.01 6.14
N VAL A 276 -9.00 18.41 5.59
CA VAL A 276 -8.51 17.10 6.11
C VAL A 276 -7.98 17.22 7.54
N LEU A 277 -7.24 18.28 7.85
CA LEU A 277 -6.67 18.51 9.18
C LEU A 277 -7.76 18.81 10.22
N GLU A 278 -8.84 19.48 9.84
CA GLU A 278 -10.02 19.67 10.69
C GLU A 278 -10.66 18.33 11.04
N LYS A 279 -10.79 17.41 10.07
CA LYS A 279 -11.31 16.05 10.33
C LYS A 279 -10.34 15.20 11.14
N LEU A 280 -9.03 15.38 10.98
CA LEU A 280 -8.05 14.80 11.89
C LEU A 280 -8.23 15.33 13.32
N LYS A 281 -8.52 16.63 13.49
CA LYS A 281 -8.73 17.25 14.80
C LYS A 281 -9.93 16.66 15.54
N GLU A 282 -10.99 16.31 14.81
CA GLU A 282 -12.18 15.62 15.33
C GLU A 282 -11.88 14.19 15.87
N LEU A 283 -10.70 13.61 15.58
CA LEU A 283 -10.32 12.27 16.07
C LEU A 283 -9.67 12.26 17.46
N PHE A 284 -9.36 13.42 18.04
CA PHE A 284 -8.83 13.51 19.40
C PHE A 284 -9.97 13.49 20.41
N VAL A 285 -9.87 12.61 21.41
CA VAL A 285 -10.90 12.43 22.45
C VAL A 285 -10.98 13.65 23.36
N LYS A 286 -9.84 14.26 23.72
CA LYS A 286 -9.82 15.48 24.53
C LYS A 286 -9.67 16.69 23.62
N LYS A 287 -10.53 17.70 23.78
CA LYS A 287 -10.56 18.92 22.95
C LYS A 287 -9.24 19.71 22.94
N ASP A 288 -8.49 19.66 24.03
CA ASP A 288 -7.19 20.30 24.22
C ASP A 288 -6.02 19.46 23.69
N MET A 289 -6.25 18.20 23.32
CA MET A 289 -5.22 17.33 22.78
C MET A 289 -4.93 17.68 21.31
N CYS A 290 -3.66 17.94 21.02
CA CYS A 290 -3.15 18.15 19.67
C CYS A 290 -1.75 17.53 19.53
N PRO A 291 -1.28 17.26 18.31
CA PRO A 291 0.08 16.79 18.14
C PRO A 291 1.07 17.86 18.57
N GLN A 292 2.13 17.46 19.28
CA GLN A 292 3.18 18.42 19.66
C GLN A 292 4.05 18.77 18.45
N VAL A 293 4.30 17.78 17.59
CA VAL A 293 5.15 17.90 16.41
C VAL A 293 4.42 17.35 15.19
N ILE A 294 4.41 18.14 14.11
CA ILE A 294 3.96 17.69 12.79
C ILE A 294 5.14 17.81 11.81
N LEU A 295 5.62 16.68 11.30
CA LEU A 295 6.73 16.60 10.37
C LEU A 295 6.24 16.43 8.93
N THR A 296 6.64 17.34 8.06
CA THR A 296 6.24 17.35 6.65
C THR A 296 7.42 17.63 5.74
N ASP A 297 7.20 17.50 4.43
CA ASP A 297 8.05 18.14 3.45
C ASP A 297 7.76 19.66 3.38
N ARG A 298 8.53 20.41 2.58
CA ARG A 298 8.27 21.83 2.32
C ARG A 298 7.14 22.00 1.29
N ASP A 299 5.92 21.66 1.70
CA ASP A 299 4.68 21.96 0.98
C ASP A 299 4.04 23.20 1.63
N LEU A 300 4.14 24.35 0.96
CA LEU A 300 3.70 25.64 1.52
C LEU A 300 2.20 25.65 1.83
N ALA A 301 1.38 24.91 1.08
CA ALA A 301 -0.06 24.83 1.32
C ALA A 301 -0.36 24.01 2.58
N LEU A 302 0.32 22.87 2.76
CA LEU A 302 0.19 22.06 3.96
C LEU A 302 0.72 22.80 5.20
N MET A 303 1.87 23.48 5.08
CA MET A 303 2.44 24.28 6.17
C MET A 303 1.46 25.36 6.64
N LYS A 304 0.85 26.10 5.70
CA LYS A 304 -0.17 27.11 6.02
C LYS A 304 -1.41 26.48 6.65
N ALA A 305 -1.85 25.33 6.19
CA ALA A 305 -3.00 24.63 6.78
C ALA A 305 -2.71 24.15 8.22
N ILE A 306 -1.49 23.68 8.50
CA ILE A 306 -1.06 23.32 9.85
C ILE A 306 -1.10 24.54 10.78
N GLU A 307 -0.59 25.68 10.33
CA GLU A 307 -0.61 26.93 11.11
C GLU A 307 -2.04 27.39 11.45
N VAL A 308 -3.01 27.12 10.57
CA VAL A 308 -4.44 27.44 10.79
C VAL A 308 -5.10 26.46 11.76
N VAL A 309 -4.96 25.15 11.54
CA VAL A 309 -5.74 24.13 12.26
C VAL A 309 -5.09 23.72 13.59
N PHE A 310 -3.76 23.69 13.62
CA PHE A 310 -2.92 23.26 14.73
C PHE A 310 -1.87 24.33 15.09
N PRO A 311 -2.29 25.54 15.51
CA PRO A 311 -1.39 26.68 15.72
C PRO A 311 -0.35 26.44 16.83
N ASN A 312 -0.64 25.54 17.78
CA ASN A 312 0.26 25.21 18.89
C ASN A 312 1.23 24.06 18.56
N SER A 313 1.08 23.42 17.40
CA SER A 313 1.96 22.33 16.97
C SER A 313 3.23 22.88 16.33
N ILE A 314 4.37 22.28 16.66
CA ILE A 314 5.64 22.62 16.02
C ILE A 314 5.71 21.89 14.68
N ASN A 315 5.68 22.65 13.58
CA ASN A 315 5.90 22.08 12.25
C ASN A 315 7.40 21.94 11.95
N LEU A 316 7.87 20.70 11.82
CA LEU A 316 9.24 20.37 11.40
C LEU A 316 9.27 20.03 9.90
N LEU A 317 10.43 20.27 9.28
CA LEU A 317 10.66 19.96 7.88
C LEU A 317 11.61 18.78 7.69
N CYS A 318 11.31 17.93 6.72
CA CYS A 318 12.10 16.75 6.40
C CYS A 318 13.52 17.10 5.95
N ARG A 319 14.52 16.77 6.78
CA ARG A 319 15.94 16.97 6.47
C ARG A 319 16.38 16.28 5.17
N PHE A 320 15.85 15.10 4.88
CA PHE A 320 16.21 14.35 3.68
C PHE A 320 15.84 15.11 2.41
N HIS A 321 14.61 15.64 2.33
CA HIS A 321 14.16 16.40 1.17
C HIS A 321 14.88 17.74 1.03
N ILE A 322 15.19 18.41 2.16
CA ILE A 322 16.02 19.62 2.16
C ILE A 322 17.41 19.31 1.60
N ASN A 323 18.11 18.31 2.16
CA ASN A 323 19.46 17.94 1.76
C ASN A 323 19.51 17.52 0.28
N LYS A 324 18.49 16.80 -0.19
CA LYS A 324 18.36 16.44 -1.61
C LYS A 324 18.22 17.66 -2.51
N ASN A 325 17.42 18.65 -2.10
CA ASN A 325 17.23 19.88 -2.88
C ASN A 325 18.48 20.75 -2.88
N VAL A 326 19.12 20.94 -1.72
CA VAL A 326 20.38 21.68 -1.58
C VAL A 326 21.48 21.02 -2.39
N GLY A 327 21.69 19.71 -2.26
CA GLY A 327 22.69 18.97 -3.06
C GLY A 327 22.40 19.03 -4.57
N ALA A 328 21.13 18.99 -4.99
CA ALA A 328 20.77 19.14 -6.40
C ALA A 328 21.04 20.56 -6.93
N LYS A 329 20.99 21.59 -6.08
CA LYS A 329 21.34 22.97 -6.42
C LYS A 329 22.85 23.18 -6.40
N CYS A 330 23.56 22.60 -5.43
CA CYS A 330 25.02 22.56 -5.36
C CYS A 330 25.61 22.04 -6.68
N LYS A 331 25.12 20.89 -7.16
CA LYS A 331 25.51 20.29 -8.45
C LYS A 331 25.27 21.16 -9.69
N GLN A 332 24.38 22.15 -9.61
CA GLN A 332 24.08 23.06 -10.74
C GLN A 332 24.99 24.29 -10.76
N HIS A 333 25.56 24.67 -9.61
CA HIS A 333 26.25 25.95 -9.43
C HIS A 333 27.72 25.81 -9.04
N VAL A 334 28.10 24.69 -8.43
CA VAL A 334 29.43 24.44 -7.88
C VAL A 334 30.17 23.41 -8.74
N VAL A 335 31.46 23.63 -8.98
CA VAL A 335 32.33 22.69 -9.70
C VAL A 335 32.53 21.38 -8.92
N ASN A 336 32.74 20.28 -9.65
CA ASN A 336 32.70 18.92 -9.08
C ASN A 336 33.66 18.70 -7.90
N ASP A 337 34.86 19.27 -7.94
CA ASP A 337 35.89 19.03 -6.91
C ASP A 337 35.55 19.66 -5.55
N LEU A 338 34.76 20.74 -5.54
CA LEU A 338 34.34 21.46 -4.33
C LEU A 338 32.98 21.00 -3.79
N GLN A 339 32.17 20.30 -4.60
CA GLN A 339 30.83 19.85 -4.20
C GLN A 339 30.85 19.00 -2.92
N LYS A 340 31.80 18.08 -2.78
CA LYS A 340 31.90 17.21 -1.59
C LYS A 340 32.19 18.00 -0.31
N THR A 341 33.07 18.98 -0.39
CA THR A 341 33.41 19.86 0.74
C THR A 341 32.19 20.68 1.12
N ILE A 342 31.49 21.28 0.16
CA ILE A 342 30.29 22.07 0.41
C ILE A 342 29.14 21.21 0.96
N ASP A 343 28.94 20.01 0.43
CA ASP A 343 27.94 19.06 0.94
C ASP A 343 28.25 18.68 2.40
N THR A 344 29.54 18.55 2.76
CA THR A 344 29.98 18.25 4.13
C THR A 344 29.70 19.43 5.06
N LEU A 345 30.12 20.65 4.68
CA LEU A 345 29.86 21.87 5.45
C LEU A 345 28.36 22.14 5.62
N TRP A 346 27.56 21.90 4.57
CA TRP A 346 26.10 21.96 4.65
C TRP A 346 25.55 20.99 5.71
N MET A 347 26.04 19.75 5.74
CA MET A 347 25.63 18.80 6.77
C MET A 347 26.05 19.27 8.16
N GLU A 348 27.24 19.82 8.34
CA GLU A 348 27.65 20.39 9.63
C GLU A 348 26.73 21.53 10.08
N VAL A 349 26.28 22.40 9.16
CA VAL A 349 25.27 23.43 9.45
C VAL A 349 23.95 22.81 9.90
N VAL A 350 23.46 21.77 9.22
CA VAL A 350 22.17 21.11 9.55
C VAL A 350 22.23 20.40 10.91
N TRP A 351 23.37 19.79 11.24
CA TRP A 351 23.53 18.95 12.43
C TRP A 351 24.16 19.68 13.61
N ALA A 352 24.51 20.96 13.47
CA ALA A 352 24.97 21.82 14.55
C ALA A 352 24.09 21.66 15.79
N SER A 353 24.72 21.45 16.95
CA SER A 353 24.06 21.05 18.19
C SER A 353 23.46 22.23 18.95
N ASP A 354 24.05 23.42 18.79
CA ASP A 354 23.59 24.69 19.37
C ASP A 354 23.80 25.87 18.40
N GLU A 355 23.36 27.06 18.82
CA GLU A 355 23.37 28.27 18.00
C GLU A 355 24.79 28.82 17.76
N VAL A 356 25.73 28.56 18.68
CA VAL A 356 27.12 28.98 18.55
C VAL A 356 27.81 28.12 17.50
N GLU A 357 27.68 26.80 17.60
CA GLU A 357 28.19 25.87 16.60
C GLU A 357 27.54 26.17 15.23
N TYR A 358 26.23 26.40 15.18
CA TYR A 358 25.54 26.75 13.94
C TYR A 358 26.15 27.99 13.27
N GLY A 359 26.40 29.06 14.03
CA GLY A 359 27.03 30.28 13.50
C GLY A 359 28.43 30.01 12.93
N GLN A 360 29.23 29.20 13.62
CA GLN A 360 30.57 28.82 13.16
C GLN A 360 30.52 27.99 11.88
N ARG A 361 29.66 26.96 11.81
CA ARG A 361 29.52 26.11 10.62
C ARG A 361 28.96 26.89 9.43
N LEU A 362 28.02 27.80 9.69
CA LEU A 362 27.45 28.65 8.64
C LEU A 362 28.52 29.58 8.06
N HIS A 363 29.33 30.19 8.92
CA HIS A 363 30.44 31.02 8.47
C HIS A 363 31.44 30.23 7.61
N GLN A 364 31.79 29.01 8.01
CA GLN A 364 32.67 28.14 7.20
C GLN A 364 32.05 27.80 5.84
N LEU A 365 30.75 27.50 5.81
CA LEU A 365 30.02 27.27 4.56
C LEU A 365 30.02 28.52 3.66
N GLU A 366 29.84 29.71 4.23
CA GLU A 366 29.89 30.99 3.51
C GLU A 366 31.26 31.25 2.90
N GLN A 367 32.34 31.04 3.67
CA GLN A 367 33.71 31.19 3.18
C GLN A 367 33.99 30.23 2.01
N ALA A 368 33.55 28.98 2.13
CA ALA A 368 33.69 27.99 1.05
C ALA A 368 32.83 28.31 -0.19
N CYS A 369 31.82 29.17 -0.06
CA CYS A 369 30.92 29.56 -1.14
C CYS A 369 31.12 31.00 -1.64
N VAL A 370 32.25 31.65 -1.34
CA VAL A 370 32.51 33.06 -1.72
C VAL A 370 32.36 33.31 -3.22
N ASP A 371 32.82 32.37 -4.04
CA ASP A 371 32.72 32.42 -5.51
C ASP A 371 31.37 31.89 -6.04
N TYR A 372 30.51 31.36 -5.15
CA TYR A 372 29.26 30.69 -5.48
C TYR A 372 28.04 31.40 -4.87
N ASN A 373 28.00 32.74 -4.99
CA ASN A 373 26.93 33.60 -4.45
C ASN A 373 25.51 33.11 -4.80
N GLY A 374 25.28 32.63 -6.02
CA GLY A 374 23.98 32.09 -6.44
C GLY A 374 23.53 30.84 -5.66
N PHE A 375 24.47 30.00 -5.23
CA PHE A 375 24.18 28.82 -4.41
C PHE A 375 23.92 29.21 -2.95
N ILE A 376 24.80 30.01 -2.34
CA ILE A 376 24.66 30.39 -0.93
C ILE A 376 23.42 31.27 -0.70
N ASN A 377 23.09 32.18 -1.62
CA ASN A 377 21.86 32.98 -1.55
C ASN A 377 20.63 32.07 -1.64
N TYR A 378 20.64 31.08 -2.54
CA TYR A 378 19.58 30.07 -2.56
C TYR A 378 19.45 29.35 -1.22
N VAL A 379 20.55 28.89 -0.62
CA VAL A 379 20.52 28.19 0.68
C VAL A 379 19.94 29.08 1.78
N LYS A 380 20.41 30.33 1.87
CA LYS A 380 19.96 31.30 2.87
C LYS A 380 18.48 31.67 2.69
N ASP A 381 18.11 32.17 1.51
CA ASP A 381 16.79 32.74 1.25
C ASP A 381 15.70 31.67 1.20
N THR A 382 16.05 30.47 0.75
CA THR A 382 15.09 29.37 0.57
C THR A 382 14.91 28.53 1.85
N TRP A 383 15.98 28.32 2.62
CA TRP A 383 16.00 27.34 3.70
C TRP A 383 16.36 27.94 5.06
N LEU A 384 17.51 28.63 5.19
CA LEU A 384 17.98 29.05 6.52
C LEU A 384 17.18 30.22 7.11
N THR A 385 16.99 31.29 6.33
CA THR A 385 16.26 32.48 6.78
C THR A 385 14.82 32.15 7.17
N PRO A 386 14.00 31.50 6.31
CA PRO A 386 12.60 31.23 6.65
C PRO A 386 12.39 30.00 7.54
N HIS A 387 13.31 29.03 7.55
CA HIS A 387 13.00 27.68 8.07
C HIS A 387 14.06 27.03 8.97
N ARG A 388 15.20 27.66 9.32
CA ARG A 388 16.24 27.00 10.15
C ARG A 388 15.71 26.37 11.44
N HIS A 389 14.76 27.03 12.10
CA HIS A 389 14.12 26.56 13.33
C HIS A 389 13.29 25.28 13.15
N ARG A 390 12.98 24.88 11.91
CA ARG A 390 12.18 23.69 11.58
C ARG A 390 13.02 22.46 11.20
N PHE A 391 14.34 22.57 11.03
CA PHE A 391 15.18 21.42 10.64
C PHE A 391 16.62 21.42 11.18
N VAL A 392 17.19 22.54 11.60
CA VAL A 392 18.58 22.55 12.11
C VAL A 392 18.62 22.07 13.56
N GLY A 393 19.62 21.24 13.89
CA GLY A 393 19.80 20.59 15.20
C GLY A 393 19.69 21.57 16.37
N ALA A 394 20.34 22.72 16.26
CA ALA A 394 20.38 23.78 17.27
C ALA A 394 19.00 24.17 17.83
N TRP A 395 17.97 24.13 16.99
CA TRP A 395 16.58 24.41 17.39
C TRP A 395 15.78 23.14 17.61
N ILE A 396 15.82 22.19 16.66
CA ILE A 396 14.89 21.05 16.72
C ILE A 396 15.25 20.06 17.83
N ASN A 397 16.51 19.98 18.25
CA ASN A 397 16.93 19.11 19.36
C ASN A 397 16.29 19.52 20.70
N ARG A 398 15.67 20.70 20.79
CA ARG A 398 14.92 21.18 21.97
C ARG A 398 13.45 20.77 21.97
N VAL A 399 13.01 20.03 20.94
CA VAL A 399 11.62 19.63 20.71
C VAL A 399 11.49 18.12 20.80
N LEU A 400 10.42 17.63 21.44
CA LEU A 400 10.13 16.20 21.62
C LEU A 400 9.67 15.52 20.32
N HIS A 401 10.53 15.47 19.31
CA HIS A 401 10.24 14.86 17.99
C HIS A 401 10.50 13.35 17.95
N LEU A 402 10.97 12.75 19.05
CA LEU A 402 11.20 11.30 19.22
C LEU A 402 12.06 10.68 18.11
N GLY A 403 13.05 11.43 17.63
CA GLY A 403 13.93 11.02 16.53
C GLY A 403 13.38 11.18 15.13
N ASN A 404 12.16 11.68 14.95
CA ASN A 404 11.59 11.93 13.64
C ASN A 404 12.08 13.28 13.08
N THR A 405 13.04 13.22 12.17
CA THR A 405 13.56 14.40 11.42
C THR A 405 13.43 14.25 9.90
N THR A 406 12.87 13.12 9.44
CA THR A 406 12.61 12.83 8.02
C THR A 406 11.21 12.21 7.83
N THR A 407 10.61 12.41 6.66
CA THR A 407 9.33 11.80 6.24
C THR A 407 9.48 10.33 5.81
N ASN A 408 10.60 9.67 6.15
CA ASN A 408 10.88 8.29 5.74
C ASN A 408 9.78 7.30 6.14
N ARG A 409 9.11 7.52 7.28
CA ARG A 409 8.03 6.64 7.77
C ARG A 409 6.84 6.62 6.80
N VAL A 410 6.36 7.79 6.41
CA VAL A 410 5.23 7.92 5.47
C VAL A 410 5.65 7.55 4.06
N GLU A 411 6.88 7.86 3.65
CA GLU A 411 7.40 7.46 2.33
C GLU A 411 7.57 5.93 2.20
N SER A 412 7.97 5.26 3.28
CA SER A 412 8.04 3.79 3.33
C SER A 412 6.63 3.17 3.27
N ALA A 413 5.64 3.80 3.92
CA ALA A 413 4.25 3.39 3.85
C ALA A 413 3.69 3.54 2.43
N HIS A 414 3.94 4.69 1.79
CA HIS A 414 3.63 4.95 0.38
C HIS A 414 4.24 3.92 -0.56
N TRP A 415 5.51 3.58 -0.36
CA TRP A 415 6.20 2.58 -1.19
C TRP A 415 5.55 1.21 -1.03
N LYS A 416 5.31 0.76 0.19
CA LYS A 416 4.66 -0.52 0.48
C LYS A 416 3.25 -0.58 -0.13
N LEU A 417 2.47 0.49 0.01
CA LEU A 417 1.16 0.61 -0.61
C LEU A 417 1.25 0.49 -2.13
N LYS A 418 2.15 1.22 -2.77
CA LYS A 418 2.34 1.16 -4.24
C LYS A 418 2.75 -0.22 -4.73
N GLN A 419 3.56 -0.96 -3.97
CA GLN A 419 3.89 -2.34 -4.28
C GLN A 419 2.66 -3.26 -4.22
N MET A 420 1.79 -3.06 -3.23
CA MET A 420 0.54 -3.82 -3.11
C MET A 420 -0.44 -3.51 -4.24
N LEU A 421 -0.54 -2.24 -4.64
CA LEU A 421 -1.38 -1.82 -5.78
C LEU A 421 -0.86 -2.36 -7.11
N GLY A 422 0.46 -2.46 -7.28
CA GLY A 422 1.15 -2.95 -8.48
C GLY A 422 1.09 -2.00 -9.68
N ASN A 423 0.01 -1.22 -9.83
CA ASN A 423 -0.14 -0.14 -10.81
C ASN A 423 -1.12 0.92 -10.27
N SER A 424 -1.33 1.99 -11.05
CA SER A 424 -2.21 3.13 -10.69
C SER A 424 -3.53 3.16 -11.46
N ILE A 425 -3.97 2.01 -11.98
CA ILE A 425 -5.21 1.85 -12.76
C ILE A 425 -6.36 1.38 -11.85
N GLY A 426 -6.04 1.05 -10.60
CA GLY A 426 -7.03 0.75 -9.56
C GLY A 426 -7.98 1.92 -9.33
N ASP A 427 -9.23 1.58 -9.07
CA ASP A 427 -10.25 2.51 -8.64
C ASP A 427 -10.14 2.78 -7.13
N MET A 428 -10.97 3.65 -6.55
CA MET A 428 -10.84 3.99 -5.12
C MET A 428 -11.09 2.79 -4.22
N VAL A 429 -11.99 1.88 -4.62
CA VAL A 429 -12.30 0.63 -3.89
C VAL A 429 -11.06 -0.25 -3.78
N LYS A 430 -10.42 -0.57 -4.91
CA LYS A 430 -9.19 -1.39 -4.91
C LYS A 430 -8.06 -0.77 -4.09
N CYS A 431 -7.96 0.56 -4.12
CA CYS A 431 -6.99 1.26 -3.31
C CYS A 431 -7.28 1.10 -1.81
N TRP A 432 -8.55 1.30 -1.41
CA TRP A 432 -8.98 1.12 -0.04
C TRP A 432 -8.76 -0.31 0.46
N GLU A 433 -9.06 -1.33 -0.33
CA GLU A 433 -8.82 -2.73 0.04
C GLU A 433 -7.33 -2.99 0.34
N ALA A 434 -6.44 -2.46 -0.50
CA ALA A 434 -5.00 -2.57 -0.27
C ALA A 434 -4.57 -1.85 1.02
N MET A 435 -5.13 -0.67 1.30
CA MET A 435 -4.86 0.10 2.52
C MET A 435 -5.37 -0.63 3.76
N ASN A 436 -6.62 -1.09 3.77
CA ASN A 436 -7.23 -1.85 4.87
C ASN A 436 -6.43 -3.13 5.20
N ASN A 437 -6.02 -3.89 4.18
CA ASN A 437 -5.20 -5.08 4.39
C ASN A 437 -3.81 -4.76 5.00
N ASN A 438 -3.16 -3.71 4.51
CA ASN A 438 -1.87 -3.28 5.07
C ASN A 438 -2.01 -2.81 6.52
N LEU A 439 -3.08 -2.06 6.82
CA LEU A 439 -3.37 -1.54 8.15
C LEU A 439 -3.61 -2.68 9.14
N ARG A 440 -4.40 -3.70 8.79
CA ARG A 440 -4.61 -4.88 9.65
C ARG A 440 -3.29 -5.59 10.02
N LEU A 441 -2.40 -5.77 9.04
CA LEU A 441 -1.07 -6.35 9.29
C LEU A 441 -0.21 -5.46 10.19
N GLN A 442 -0.25 -4.15 9.96
CA GLN A 442 0.47 -3.16 10.77
C GLN A 442 0.00 -3.19 12.23
N LEU A 443 -1.31 -3.20 12.47
CA LEU A 443 -1.90 -3.29 13.81
C LEU A 443 -1.52 -4.61 14.52
N GLY A 444 -1.54 -5.74 13.80
CA GLY A 444 -1.09 -7.03 14.34
C GLY A 444 0.37 -6.99 14.80
N ASN A 445 1.26 -6.39 14.00
CA ASN A 445 2.67 -6.23 14.35
C ASN A 445 2.89 -5.31 15.55
N ILE A 446 2.09 -4.25 15.69
CA ILE A 446 2.14 -3.34 16.84
C ILE A 446 1.75 -4.09 18.12
N ARG A 447 0.63 -4.82 18.12
CA ARG A 447 0.21 -5.64 19.26
C ARG A 447 1.31 -6.62 19.67
N ALA A 448 1.86 -7.35 18.70
CA ALA A 448 2.95 -8.29 18.97
C ALA A 448 4.18 -7.59 19.56
N SER A 449 4.56 -6.42 19.03
CA SER A 449 5.71 -5.65 19.50
C SER A 449 5.54 -5.12 20.94
N PHE A 450 4.33 -4.72 21.30
CA PHE A 450 3.99 -4.33 22.67
C PHE A 450 4.09 -5.50 23.64
N GLN A 451 3.45 -6.63 23.32
CA GLN A 451 3.52 -7.86 24.13
C GLN A 451 4.98 -8.32 24.30
N LYS A 452 5.77 -8.25 23.23
CA LYS A 452 7.20 -8.58 23.26
C LYS A 452 8.01 -7.65 24.15
N SER A 453 7.61 -6.39 24.31
CA SER A 453 8.27 -5.45 25.22
C SER A 453 7.82 -5.64 26.68
N PHE A 454 6.62 -6.17 26.87
CA PHE A 454 6.06 -6.44 28.19
C PHE A 454 6.67 -7.70 28.83
N TYR A 455 6.75 -8.82 28.09
CA TYR A 455 7.18 -10.10 28.67
C TYR A 455 8.67 -10.45 28.48
N GLU A 456 9.32 -10.01 27.39
CA GLU A 456 10.71 -10.40 27.12
C GLU A 456 11.71 -9.39 27.67
N VAL A 457 12.75 -9.90 28.34
CA VAL A 457 13.90 -9.12 28.81
C VAL A 457 15.13 -9.46 27.97
N GLU A 458 15.74 -8.44 27.35
CA GLU A 458 17.00 -8.62 26.62
C GLU A 458 18.17 -8.75 27.59
N HIS A 459 19.15 -9.61 27.27
CA HIS A 459 20.32 -9.83 28.13
C HIS A 459 21.06 -8.54 28.52
N ALA A 460 21.14 -7.57 27.60
CA ALA A 460 21.73 -6.26 27.85
C ALA A 460 21.04 -5.46 28.97
N HIS A 461 19.77 -5.76 29.29
CA HIS A 461 18.95 -5.04 30.26
C HIS A 461 18.62 -5.89 31.50
N VAL A 462 19.30 -7.03 31.71
CA VAL A 462 19.08 -7.89 32.90
C VAL A 462 19.59 -7.25 34.19
N SER A 463 20.58 -6.35 34.08
CA SER A 463 21.16 -5.63 35.22
C SER A 463 20.08 -4.96 36.10
N PRO A 464 20.22 -5.00 37.44
CA PRO A 464 19.33 -4.29 38.37
C PRO A 464 19.19 -2.80 38.08
N PHE A 465 20.16 -2.20 37.38
CA PHE A 465 20.11 -0.80 36.96
C PHE A 465 18.89 -0.47 36.09
N TYR A 466 18.37 -1.44 35.32
CA TYR A 466 17.14 -1.32 34.51
C TYR A 466 15.88 -1.83 35.24
N GLY A 467 16.00 -2.22 36.51
CA GLY A 467 15.00 -3.00 37.24
C GLY A 467 13.56 -2.47 37.11
N TYR A 468 13.38 -1.17 37.34
CA TYR A 468 12.07 -0.48 37.27
C TYR A 468 11.52 -0.27 35.86
N LEU A 469 12.37 -0.40 34.83
CA LEU A 469 11.95 -0.14 33.44
C LEU A 469 11.47 -1.41 32.74
N ARG A 470 11.95 -2.59 33.16
CA ARG A 470 11.61 -3.87 32.52
C ARG A 470 10.11 -4.16 32.59
N GLY A 471 9.53 -4.57 31.46
CA GLY A 471 8.09 -4.83 31.32
C GLY A 471 7.19 -3.59 31.35
N SER A 472 7.72 -2.42 31.73
CA SER A 472 6.95 -1.17 31.83
C SER A 472 7.38 -0.13 30.80
N VAL A 473 8.54 -0.32 30.16
CA VAL A 473 9.10 0.57 29.14
C VAL A 473 9.40 -0.24 27.90
N SER A 474 9.18 0.35 26.73
CA SER A 474 9.44 -0.31 25.46
C SER A 474 10.91 -0.71 25.32
N ARG A 475 11.15 -1.86 24.67
CA ARG A 475 12.51 -2.32 24.39
C ARG A 475 13.28 -1.34 23.49
N ALA A 476 12.59 -0.60 22.63
CA ALA A 476 13.22 0.44 21.82
C ALA A 476 13.81 1.56 22.69
N ALA A 477 13.07 2.02 23.70
CA ALA A 477 13.59 3.00 24.67
C ALA A 477 14.74 2.43 25.50
N LEU A 478 14.65 1.17 25.96
CA LEU A 478 15.73 0.52 26.72
C LEU A 478 17.04 0.48 25.92
N ARG A 479 16.98 0.11 24.64
CA ARG A 479 18.18 0.09 23.77
C ARG A 479 18.79 1.48 23.60
N ARG A 480 17.97 2.52 23.43
CA ARG A 480 18.46 3.91 23.37
C ARG A 480 19.12 4.36 24.67
N ILE A 481 18.53 4.00 25.82
CA ILE A 481 19.12 4.28 27.13
C ILE A 481 20.46 3.55 27.28
N ALA A 482 20.56 2.30 26.82
CA ALA A 482 21.80 1.54 26.84
C ALA A 482 22.89 2.15 25.95
N GLU A 483 22.53 2.63 24.75
CA GLU A 483 23.44 3.38 23.86
C GLU A 483 23.94 4.66 24.53
N GLU A 484 23.05 5.41 25.20
CA GLU A 484 23.40 6.64 25.91
C GLU A 484 24.26 6.38 27.16
N LEU A 485 24.09 5.22 27.80
CA LEU A 485 24.90 4.81 28.95
C LEU A 485 26.39 4.70 28.59
N LEU A 486 26.72 4.34 27.35
CA LEU A 486 28.11 4.31 26.86
C LEU A 486 28.77 5.69 26.88
N ARG A 487 27.97 6.77 26.82
CA ARG A 487 28.49 8.14 26.87
C ARG A 487 28.82 8.59 28.31
N VAL A 488 28.35 7.87 29.33
CA VAL A 488 28.57 8.24 30.73
C VAL A 488 30.05 8.26 31.09
N ASP A 489 30.86 7.37 30.52
CA ASP A 489 32.28 7.26 30.86
C ASP A 489 33.08 8.52 30.52
N TYR A 490 32.67 9.28 29.50
CA TYR A 490 33.31 10.56 29.13
C TYR A 490 32.51 11.80 29.54
N VAL A 491 31.17 11.73 29.59
CA VAL A 491 30.31 12.86 29.99
C VAL A 491 30.27 13.04 31.51
N GLY A 492 30.34 11.93 32.25
CA GLY A 492 30.07 11.90 33.68
C GLY A 492 28.70 12.49 34.00
N THR A 493 28.67 13.47 34.91
CA THR A 493 27.46 14.21 35.30
C THR A 493 27.39 15.62 34.70
N ASN A 494 28.31 15.98 33.79
CA ASN A 494 28.44 17.33 33.27
C ASN A 494 27.38 17.63 32.19
N ARG A 495 26.41 18.48 32.54
CA ARG A 495 25.32 18.88 31.64
C ARG A 495 25.80 19.59 30.36
N LYS A 496 26.86 20.40 30.45
CA LYS A 496 27.40 21.15 29.30
C LYS A 496 28.01 20.22 28.26
N ILE A 497 28.77 19.21 28.70
CA ILE A 497 29.36 18.20 27.82
C ILE A 497 28.28 17.26 27.25
N CYS A 498 27.24 16.97 28.04
CA CYS A 498 26.16 16.06 27.63
C CYS A 498 25.35 16.59 26.44
N GLY A 499 25.06 17.89 26.42
CA GLY A 499 24.12 18.52 25.48
C GLY A 499 22.64 18.17 25.75
N CYS A 500 22.36 17.12 26.52
CA CYS A 500 21.02 16.67 26.94
C CYS A 500 20.01 16.43 25.80
N THR A 501 20.47 16.26 24.57
CA THR A 501 19.62 16.07 23.39
C THR A 501 18.66 14.89 23.55
N LEU A 502 19.08 13.78 24.14
CA LEU A 502 18.20 12.62 24.33
C LEU A 502 17.03 12.94 25.28
N ARG A 503 17.28 13.74 26.33
CA ARG A 503 16.26 14.20 27.28
C ARG A 503 15.24 15.11 26.60
N THR A 504 15.70 16.07 25.81
CA THR A 504 14.80 17.05 25.17
C THR A 504 14.08 16.49 23.94
N SER A 505 14.78 15.71 23.10
CA SER A 505 14.21 15.23 21.82
C SER A 505 13.52 13.88 21.89
N TYR A 506 13.87 13.02 22.85
CA TYR A 506 13.22 11.72 23.06
C TYR A 506 12.47 11.61 24.37
N GLY A 507 12.72 12.48 25.36
CA GLY A 507 12.12 12.33 26.69
C GLY A 507 12.71 11.15 27.47
N LEU A 508 13.92 10.71 27.12
CA LEU A 508 14.64 9.62 27.78
C LEU A 508 15.82 10.18 28.59
N PRO A 509 16.27 9.50 29.66
CA PRO A 509 17.39 9.99 30.46
C PRO A 509 18.67 10.10 29.63
N CYS A 510 19.26 11.30 29.60
CA CYS A 510 20.52 11.56 28.90
C CYS A 510 21.74 11.12 29.73
N ALA A 511 22.92 11.13 29.11
CA ALA A 511 24.15 10.63 29.74
C ALA A 511 24.45 11.28 31.10
N CYS A 512 24.28 12.59 31.27
CA CYS A 512 24.54 13.23 32.57
C CYS A 512 23.54 12.82 33.68
N GLU A 513 22.32 12.44 33.31
CA GLU A 513 21.35 11.90 34.26
C GLU A 513 21.66 10.45 34.61
N LEU A 514 21.98 9.64 33.60
CA LEU A 514 22.41 8.25 33.78
C LEU A 514 23.68 8.17 34.65
N GLY A 515 24.63 9.10 34.45
CA GLY A 515 25.81 9.24 35.29
C GLY A 515 25.48 9.51 36.76
N ARG A 516 24.46 10.35 37.04
CA ARG A 516 23.99 10.60 38.41
C ARG A 516 23.42 9.34 39.05
N TYR A 517 22.59 8.58 38.32
CA TYR A 517 22.05 7.32 38.83
C TYR A 517 23.14 6.28 39.08
N ARG A 518 24.11 6.18 38.16
CA ARG A 518 25.25 5.24 38.27
C ARG A 518 26.14 5.57 39.48
N VAL A 519 26.50 6.84 39.67
CA VAL A 519 27.30 7.29 40.82
C VAL A 519 26.53 7.09 42.13
N GLY A 520 25.23 7.33 42.13
CA GLY A 520 24.37 7.11 43.31
C GLY A 520 24.06 5.64 43.60
N GLY A 521 24.39 4.70 42.72
CA GLY A 521 24.01 3.28 42.86
C GLY A 521 22.50 3.03 42.77
N ILE A 522 21.74 3.94 42.16
CA ILE A 522 20.27 3.89 42.09
C ILE A 522 19.87 3.34 40.71
N PRO A 523 18.90 2.40 40.63
CA PRO A 523 18.30 2.02 39.35
C PRO A 523 17.65 3.21 38.65
N ILE A 524 17.55 3.17 37.33
CA ILE A 524 16.94 4.26 36.55
C ILE A 524 15.47 4.40 36.96
N PRO A 525 15.02 5.57 37.45
CA PRO A 525 13.63 5.78 37.82
C PRO A 525 12.70 5.69 36.61
N ILE A 526 11.52 5.11 36.79
CA ILE A 526 10.52 5.02 35.71
C ILE A 526 10.02 6.40 35.26
N ASP A 527 9.97 7.37 36.17
CA ASP A 527 9.56 8.75 35.85
C ASP A 527 10.63 9.55 35.11
N ALA A 528 11.86 9.03 35.05
CA ALA A 528 12.87 9.57 34.15
C ALA A 528 12.55 9.24 32.67
N VAL A 529 11.59 8.35 32.39
CA VAL A 529 11.19 7.95 31.04
C VAL A 529 9.84 8.57 30.69
N HIS A 530 9.80 9.33 29.60
CA HIS A 530 8.57 9.98 29.13
C HIS A 530 7.45 8.98 28.88
N VAL A 531 6.20 9.36 29.20
CA VAL A 531 5.02 8.49 29.15
C VAL A 531 4.82 7.79 27.81
N HIS A 532 5.19 8.42 26.70
CA HIS A 532 5.24 7.83 25.36
C HIS A 532 5.86 6.43 25.36
N TRP A 533 7.04 6.27 25.97
CA TRP A 533 7.80 5.03 25.94
C TRP A 533 7.29 3.98 26.93
N ARG A 534 6.41 4.39 27.86
CA ARG A 534 5.80 3.53 28.88
C ARG A 534 4.50 2.86 28.39
N LYS A 535 3.91 3.36 27.30
CA LYS A 535 2.66 2.81 26.74
C LYS A 535 2.96 1.54 25.93
N LEU A 536 2.52 0.38 26.43
CA LEU A 536 2.67 -0.95 25.82
C LEU A 536 1.32 -1.63 25.56
N THR A 537 0.28 -0.85 25.32
CA THR A 537 -1.05 -1.35 24.99
C THR A 537 -1.71 -0.48 23.94
N MET A 538 -2.69 -1.04 23.23
CA MET A 538 -3.58 -0.32 22.34
C MET A 538 -4.91 0.04 23.02
N GLU A 539 -5.09 -0.38 24.27
CA GLU A 539 -6.26 -0.06 25.07
C GLU A 539 -6.13 1.37 25.58
N VAL A 540 -7.19 2.14 25.39
CA VAL A 540 -7.28 3.50 25.92
C VAL A 540 -7.85 3.36 27.32
N GLU A 541 -7.03 3.59 28.34
CA GLU A 541 -7.52 3.93 29.67
C GLU A 541 -8.18 5.31 29.51
N LEU A 542 -9.48 5.31 29.21
CA LEU A 542 -10.29 6.50 29.36
C LEU A 542 -10.35 6.73 30.87
N GLU A 543 -9.41 7.52 31.40
CA GLU A 543 -9.73 8.34 32.56
C GLU A 543 -10.88 9.22 32.09
N ILE A 544 -12.10 8.75 32.36
CA ILE A 544 -13.30 9.56 32.31
C ILE A 544 -13.04 10.67 33.34
N GLY A 545 -12.37 11.73 32.90
CA GLY A 545 -12.58 13.03 33.50
C GLY A 545 -14.08 13.29 33.45
N GLU A 546 -14.57 14.13 34.35
CA GLU A 546 -15.98 14.50 34.50
C GLU A 546 -16.59 15.22 33.26
N ASP A 547 -16.16 14.88 32.04
CA ASP A 547 -16.86 15.15 30.81
C ASP A 547 -17.95 14.07 30.68
N ASP A 548 -19.09 14.44 31.25
CA ASP A 548 -20.28 13.62 31.32
C ASP A 548 -20.72 13.22 29.89
N GLY A 549 -21.42 12.09 29.74
CA GLY A 549 -21.91 11.61 28.43
C GLY A 549 -22.81 12.59 27.65
N SER A 550 -23.05 13.80 28.13
CA SER A 550 -23.76 14.91 27.48
C SER A 550 -23.14 15.34 26.17
N GLU A 551 -21.81 15.26 25.98
CA GLU A 551 -21.21 15.62 24.69
C GLU A 551 -21.52 14.60 23.57
N VAL A 552 -21.85 13.36 23.94
CA VAL A 552 -22.25 12.29 23.01
C VAL A 552 -23.78 12.09 22.99
N ASP A 553 -24.53 12.73 23.90
CA ASP A 553 -25.98 12.68 23.92
C ASP A 553 -26.57 13.42 22.71
N MET A 554 -27.12 12.65 21.77
CA MET A 554 -27.76 13.20 20.58
C MET A 554 -29.21 13.64 20.82
N THR A 555 -29.79 13.46 22.01
CA THR A 555 -31.21 13.71 22.28
C THR A 555 -31.58 15.17 21.99
N ALA A 556 -30.85 16.12 22.56
CA ALA A 556 -31.09 17.55 22.33
C ALA A 556 -30.90 17.95 20.85
N ALA A 557 -29.89 17.39 20.18
CA ALA A 557 -29.64 17.66 18.75
C ALA A 557 -30.75 17.09 17.86
N MET A 558 -31.24 15.90 18.17
CA MET A 558 -32.33 15.25 17.44
C MET A 558 -33.68 15.96 17.68
N ASP A 559 -33.93 16.43 18.91
CA ASP A 559 -35.11 17.22 19.24
C ASP A 559 -35.12 18.56 18.49
N GLU A 560 -33.99 19.26 18.45
CA GLU A 560 -33.83 20.49 17.67
C GLU A 560 -34.02 20.25 16.17
N LEU A 561 -33.48 19.15 15.64
CA LEU A 561 -33.68 18.74 14.24
C LEU A 561 -35.17 18.48 13.95
N TRP A 562 -35.87 17.77 14.85
CA TRP A 562 -37.31 17.55 14.74
C TRP A 562 -38.11 18.85 14.83
N ARG A 563 -37.72 19.78 15.70
CA ARG A 563 -38.34 21.10 15.84
C ARG A 563 -38.20 21.90 14.55
N GLN A 564 -36.99 21.98 13.99
CA GLN A 564 -36.73 22.62 12.70
C GLN A 564 -37.54 21.96 11.57
N PHE A 565 -37.58 20.63 11.52
CA PHE A 565 -38.37 19.91 10.53
C PHE A 565 -39.84 20.26 10.60
N ARG A 566 -40.43 20.33 11.80
CA ARG A 566 -41.85 20.66 11.98
C ARG A 566 -42.18 22.08 11.54
N SER A 567 -41.27 23.04 11.78
CA SER A 567 -41.46 24.46 11.42
C SER A 567 -41.31 24.78 9.93
N LEU A 568 -40.73 23.88 9.13
CA LEU A 568 -40.53 24.09 7.69
C LEU A 568 -41.82 23.85 6.87
N ASP A 569 -41.89 24.49 5.71
CA ASP A 569 -42.88 24.22 4.68
C ASP A 569 -42.64 22.87 3.98
N VAL A 570 -43.49 22.47 3.03
CA VAL A 570 -43.38 21.15 2.38
C VAL A 570 -42.07 21.00 1.61
N ILE A 571 -41.57 22.07 1.00
CA ILE A 571 -40.30 22.07 0.24
C ILE A 571 -39.12 21.94 1.21
N GLY A 572 -39.09 22.74 2.28
CA GLY A 572 -38.08 22.68 3.33
C GLY A 572 -38.06 21.33 4.04
N LYS A 573 -39.23 20.74 4.32
CA LYS A 573 -39.35 19.37 4.87
C LYS A 573 -38.75 18.34 3.93
N ARG A 574 -39.02 18.41 2.63
CA ARG A 574 -38.41 17.50 1.64
C ARG A 574 -36.89 17.65 1.61
N ALA A 575 -36.40 18.89 1.60
CA ALA A 575 -34.96 19.18 1.58
C ALA A 575 -34.25 18.68 2.86
N LEU A 576 -34.79 18.97 4.05
CA LEU A 576 -34.23 18.50 5.31
C LEU A 576 -34.29 16.98 5.43
N ARG A 577 -35.42 16.36 5.04
CA ARG A 577 -35.52 14.89 4.96
C ARG A 577 -34.44 14.29 4.07
N SER A 578 -34.18 14.85 2.89
CA SER A 578 -33.11 14.38 2.00
C SER A 578 -31.76 14.39 2.70
N ARG A 579 -31.40 15.50 3.35
CA ARG A 579 -30.13 15.64 4.09
C ARG A 579 -30.00 14.63 5.23
N VAL A 580 -31.07 14.42 6.00
CA VAL A 580 -31.08 13.41 7.08
C VAL A 580 -30.94 12.00 6.52
N CYS A 581 -31.62 11.69 5.41
CA CYS A 581 -31.49 10.41 4.73
C CYS A 581 -30.07 10.18 4.18
N GLU A 582 -29.42 11.22 3.66
CA GLU A 582 -28.02 11.14 3.21
C GLU A 582 -27.05 10.84 4.35
N LEU A 583 -27.29 11.40 5.55
CA LEU A 583 -26.51 11.11 6.75
C LEU A 583 -26.77 9.70 7.31
N ALA A 584 -28.04 9.28 7.37
CA ALA A 584 -28.42 7.99 7.93
C ALA A 584 -28.14 6.81 6.99
N TYR A 585 -28.11 7.07 5.68
CA TYR A 585 -27.93 6.05 4.64
C TYR A 585 -26.90 6.52 3.60
N PRO A 586 -25.62 6.68 3.95
CA PRO A 586 -24.61 7.19 3.01
C PRO A 586 -24.35 6.23 1.85
N THR A 587 -24.76 4.96 1.94
CA THR A 587 -24.83 4.03 0.80
C THR A 587 -25.84 4.42 -0.29
N MET A 588 -26.75 5.35 0.00
CA MET A 588 -27.67 5.97 -0.95
C MET A 588 -27.11 7.26 -1.58
N THR A 589 -25.85 7.61 -1.32
CA THR A 589 -25.24 8.84 -1.83
C THR A 589 -25.35 8.96 -3.35
N THR A 590 -25.61 10.19 -3.83
CA THR A 590 -25.54 10.59 -5.24
C THR A 590 -24.12 10.90 -5.71
N LEU A 591 -23.15 10.83 -4.78
CA LEU A 591 -21.76 11.13 -5.07
C LEU A 591 -21.17 10.23 -6.16
N CYS A 592 -20.53 10.88 -7.11
CA CYS A 592 -19.84 10.29 -8.25
C CYS A 592 -18.34 10.38 -8.05
N PRO A 593 -17.57 9.40 -8.54
CA PRO A 593 -16.12 9.51 -8.52
C PRO A 593 -15.64 10.64 -9.44
N PRO A 594 -14.42 11.15 -9.23
CA PRO A 594 -13.83 12.15 -10.12
C PRO A 594 -13.73 11.66 -11.57
N PRO A 595 -13.70 12.57 -12.57
CA PRO A 595 -13.49 12.17 -13.96
C PRO A 595 -12.08 11.60 -14.17
N GLU A 596 -11.97 10.56 -15.01
CA GLU A 596 -10.65 10.07 -15.43
C GLU A 596 -9.94 11.13 -16.26
N LYS A 597 -8.73 11.54 -15.85
CA LYS A 597 -7.91 12.48 -16.63
C LYS A 597 -7.47 11.81 -17.94
N ILE A 598 -8.12 12.18 -19.05
CA ILE A 598 -7.78 11.74 -20.41
C ILE A 598 -6.31 12.06 -20.68
N LYS A 599 -5.57 11.11 -21.27
CA LYS A 599 -4.23 11.41 -21.81
C LYS A 599 -4.40 12.42 -22.95
N THR A 600 -4.19 13.71 -22.69
CA THR A 600 -3.86 14.64 -23.76
C THR A 600 -2.61 14.11 -24.45
N LYS A 601 -2.67 13.92 -25.78
CA LYS A 601 -1.51 13.57 -26.61
C LYS A 601 -0.48 14.70 -26.43
N GLY A 602 0.46 14.50 -25.51
CA GLY A 602 1.51 15.48 -25.24
C GLY A 602 2.40 15.65 -26.46
N GLY A 603 2.63 16.91 -26.83
CA GLY A 603 3.70 17.30 -27.75
C GLY A 603 5.06 16.80 -27.29
N VAL A 604 6.01 16.83 -28.23
CA VAL A 604 7.36 16.24 -28.15
C VAL A 604 8.04 16.53 -26.81
N LYS A 605 8.41 15.46 -26.08
CA LYS A 605 9.15 15.53 -24.80
C LYS A 605 10.54 16.15 -25.01
N LYS A 606 10.87 17.20 -24.24
CA LYS A 606 12.26 17.54 -23.91
C LYS A 606 12.80 16.54 -22.86
N LYS A 607 13.99 15.98 -23.13
CA LYS A 607 14.71 15.04 -22.26
C LYS A 607 15.08 15.71 -20.93
N GLY A 608 14.83 15.03 -19.80
CA GLY A 608 15.38 15.47 -18.51
C GLY A 608 14.89 14.73 -17.25
N LYS A 609 15.86 14.10 -16.57
CA LYS A 609 15.94 13.66 -15.15
C LYS A 609 15.31 12.31 -14.75
N ASN A 610 16.20 11.33 -14.60
CA ASN A 610 15.99 10.05 -13.90
C ASN A 610 15.93 10.27 -12.38
N GLN A 611 14.95 9.63 -11.75
CA GLN A 611 14.76 9.57 -10.31
C GLN A 611 15.32 8.22 -9.86
N GLN A 612 16.39 8.24 -9.07
CA GLN A 612 17.06 7.07 -8.49
C GLN A 612 16.37 6.76 -7.16
N ILE A 613 15.89 5.52 -7.00
CA ILE A 613 15.39 4.97 -5.73
C ILE A 613 16.50 4.05 -5.23
N MET A 614 17.04 4.33 -4.05
CA MET A 614 18.05 3.50 -3.39
C MET A 614 17.38 2.86 -2.17
N MET A 615 17.39 1.52 -2.10
CA MET A 615 16.99 0.77 -0.92
C MET A 615 18.15 0.76 0.08
N PHE A 616 17.88 0.94 1.37
CA PHE A 616 18.84 0.66 2.44
C PHE A 616 18.38 -0.55 3.25
N ILE A 617 19.27 -1.53 3.34
CA ILE A 617 19.35 -2.51 4.42
C ILE A 617 20.23 -1.87 5.49
N GLY A 618 19.80 -1.95 6.75
CA GLY A 618 20.47 -1.31 7.87
C GLY A 618 21.87 -1.85 8.16
N ASN A 619 22.72 -0.93 8.63
CA ASN A 619 24.04 -1.07 9.24
C ASN A 619 25.21 -1.59 8.37
N GLY A 620 26.25 -0.75 8.28
CA GLY A 620 27.60 -1.11 7.83
C GLY A 620 27.98 -0.53 6.46
N TYR A 621 29.07 0.24 6.44
CA TYR A 621 29.71 0.83 5.26
C TYR A 621 30.02 -0.21 4.17
N LEU A 622 29.51 -0.01 2.94
CA LEU A 622 30.19 -0.20 1.63
C LEU A 622 29.16 -0.18 0.48
N SER A 623 29.23 0.83 -0.39
CA SER A 623 28.37 0.98 -1.56
C SER A 623 28.89 0.20 -2.78
N ARG A 624 28.04 -0.60 -3.43
CA ARG A 624 28.21 -0.99 -4.85
C ARG A 624 26.90 -0.78 -5.61
N SER A 625 26.99 -0.06 -6.74
CA SER A 625 25.87 0.29 -7.62
C SER A 625 25.72 -0.71 -8.77
N ILE A 626 24.49 -1.14 -9.07
CA ILE A 626 24.14 -1.80 -10.34
C ILE A 626 23.12 -0.90 -11.07
N THR A 627 23.39 -0.57 -12.32
CA THR A 627 22.56 0.28 -13.20
C THR A 627 21.78 -0.58 -14.20
N MET A 628 20.47 -0.38 -14.32
CA MET A 628 19.66 -0.82 -15.47
C MET A 628 18.86 0.35 -16.06
N GLY A 629 18.87 0.48 -17.38
CA GLY A 629 18.30 1.60 -18.14
C GLY A 629 16.77 1.59 -18.28
N ARG A 630 16.18 2.78 -18.50
CA ARG A 630 14.74 2.96 -18.76
C ARG A 630 14.46 2.76 -20.25
N ASP A 631 13.51 1.87 -20.52
CA ASP A 631 12.78 1.58 -21.77
C ASP A 631 13.04 0.16 -22.31
N GLN A 632 12.49 -0.80 -21.57
CA GLN A 632 12.08 -2.11 -22.10
C GLN A 632 10.65 -2.38 -21.59
N PRO A 633 9.74 -2.94 -22.41
CA PRO A 633 8.45 -3.42 -21.92
C PRO A 633 8.69 -4.51 -20.87
N TRP A 634 7.79 -4.62 -19.90
CA TRP A 634 7.83 -5.67 -18.87
C TRP A 634 7.81 -7.05 -19.53
N MET A 635 8.99 -7.64 -19.78
CA MET A 635 9.14 -9.05 -20.11
C MET A 635 9.34 -9.82 -18.81
N GLY A 636 8.46 -10.80 -18.59
CA GLY A 636 8.62 -11.77 -17.52
C GLY A 636 9.82 -12.69 -17.78
N ASN A 637 10.37 -13.19 -16.68
CA ASN A 637 11.35 -14.28 -16.57
C ASN A 637 12.61 -14.16 -17.44
N THR A 638 13.71 -13.73 -16.83
CA THR A 638 15.05 -14.14 -17.26
C THR A 638 15.91 -14.36 -16.03
N ILE A 639 16.23 -15.63 -15.76
CA ILE A 639 17.23 -16.04 -14.78
C ILE A 639 18.59 -15.69 -15.42
N ILE A 640 19.38 -14.83 -14.77
CA ILE A 640 20.79 -14.63 -15.12
C ILE A 640 21.61 -15.46 -14.10
N PRO A 641 22.46 -16.39 -14.54
CA PRO A 641 23.29 -17.18 -13.63
C PRO A 641 24.36 -16.28 -12.97
N LEU A 642 24.43 -16.33 -11.64
CA LEU A 642 25.51 -15.75 -10.85
C LEU A 642 26.80 -16.57 -11.09
N GLN A 643 27.73 -16.04 -11.87
CA GLN A 643 29.13 -16.50 -11.80
C GLN A 643 29.79 -15.88 -10.57
N ILE A 644 30.10 -16.74 -9.59
CA ILE A 644 30.90 -16.40 -8.42
C ILE A 644 32.38 -16.49 -8.83
N THR A 645 33.06 -15.35 -8.93
CA THR A 645 34.53 -15.32 -9.03
C THR A 645 35.08 -15.00 -7.64
N VAL A 646 35.63 -16.02 -6.97
CA VAL A 646 36.37 -15.89 -5.70
C VAL A 646 37.78 -15.38 -6.02
N PHE A 647 38.13 -14.17 -5.57
CA PHE A 647 39.52 -13.73 -5.52
C PHE A 647 40.09 -14.05 -4.14
N TYR A 648 41.02 -15.01 -4.09
CA TYR A 648 41.92 -15.21 -2.95
C TYR A 648 42.93 -14.06 -2.89
N LEU A 649 42.90 -13.24 -1.84
CA LEU A 649 43.99 -12.32 -1.53
C LEU A 649 45.07 -13.08 -0.76
N ARG A 650 46.17 -13.34 -1.45
CA ARG A 650 47.41 -13.92 -0.94
C ARG A 650 48.11 -12.87 -0.09
N TRP A 651 48.24 -13.13 1.21
CA TRP A 651 48.97 -12.29 2.15
C TRP A 651 50.47 -12.58 1.99
N SER A 652 51.23 -11.63 1.44
CA SER A 652 52.69 -11.67 1.39
C SER A 652 53.25 -10.80 2.51
N GLY A 653 53.40 -11.40 3.70
CA GLY A 653 54.22 -10.86 4.79
C GLY A 653 55.66 -11.35 4.62
N GLY A 654 56.56 -10.44 4.26
CA GLY A 654 57.98 -10.69 4.15
C GLY A 654 58.71 -10.39 5.46
N HIS A 655 59.38 -11.44 5.95
CA HIS A 655 60.65 -11.46 6.68
C HIS A 655 60.64 -11.17 8.19
N GLY A 656 60.93 -12.23 8.93
CA GLY A 656 61.58 -12.14 10.22
C GLY A 656 63.11 -12.10 10.05
N ARG A 657 63.75 -11.31 10.90
CA ARG A 657 64.87 -11.66 11.78
C ARG A 657 64.99 -10.58 12.84
#